data_AF-A0A1X7VUR6-F1
#
_entry.id   AF-A0A1X7VUR6-F1
#
_cell.length_a   1.000
_cell.length_b   1.000
_cell.length_c   1.000
_cell.angle_alpha   90.00
_cell.angle_beta   90.00
_cell.angle_gamma   90.00
#
_symmetry.space_group_name_H-M   'P 1'
#
loop_
_entity.id
_entity.type
_entity.pdbx_description
1 polymer ?
#
loop_
_entity_poly.entity_id
_entity_poly.type
_entity_poly.pdbx_seq_one_letter_code
_entity_poly.pdbx_strand_id
1 'polypeptide(L)'
;MQVCVKASIDGYISINVQLLKGPNDSQLMWPFCGDVVVELLNWLEDKNHQRFVIEVAPLANSSGFAHDRNEGFGQAQFIHISNIYDYFFNNDCFYFRIREVIVYSTNLCSKCPGWQSTNSLSPFGEFTMTNVLKRMEFNRTFYSPEFFTHLNGYKLRLEIQKSLQPQSIGLYARVMWGNNDNNLVWPLQASIVVELLNWRQNASHYSCTLSFNELTPFESKSQVTKGECALSSCGTDAFISYASLGYNSTTDTEYLQDDCLRFCIKEVIVYSSPLSFRKPLWESWLASNFIEHTITRFSERIRLQNVFWSPSFYSSARGYKMCLKVYPAGIGLGENSHVSIHCVLMKGEYDNELKWPFTADVVVDILNWMHDSHHHRVVLKVNEDSVHSSRTRVDQANELGHGWGNSKAIEFGSLFPTSSSPMQYLLDDCMRIRIHEIVIYSTQLLEKTPHWKGSMVRLPQSLAEFTVTGVTQHLLYNTEYISQPFYTDSNGFKLRLEVNFSRERLLSNEEQSVRVLMRRFARFLDAETTEKLIQSFLNEKRLIKRIKCLQTYRCLGIKTLAGSELYERLREKREKTRERMKASLDLITKNNKSIASTEQQNATISCTNIELQGQQAMCSTGKTKYSLTPLNITYSPGVEQLDHEEKQICSVHRILPDVYLHCKGVMIAESRKCGGKLRLMDARKLCRIDVNKTRKIYNHFLSKELVQPPS
;
A
#
# COMPACT_ATOMS: atom_id res chain seq x y z
N MET A 1 28.20 27.72 20.41
CA MET A 1 27.62 26.97 19.27
C MET A 1 28.75 26.59 18.32
N GLN A 2 28.68 25.39 17.72
CA GLN A 2 29.59 24.92 16.68
C GLN A 2 28.78 24.61 15.42
N VAL A 3 29.22 25.11 14.26
CA VAL A 3 28.60 24.79 12.98
C VAL A 3 29.36 23.63 12.34
N CYS A 4 28.63 22.61 11.90
CA CYS A 4 29.12 21.44 11.19
C CYS A 4 28.49 21.41 9.81
N VAL A 5 29.31 21.30 8.76
CA VAL A 5 28.86 21.15 7.38
C VAL A 5 29.22 19.73 6.93
N LYS A 6 28.27 19.01 6.34
CA LYS A 6 28.50 17.64 5.83
C LYS A 6 27.88 17.47 4.45
N ALA A 7 28.60 16.83 3.53
CA ALA A 7 28.03 16.42 2.25
C ALA A 7 27.14 15.17 2.42
N SER A 8 25.99 15.18 1.74
CA SER A 8 25.00 14.08 1.68
C SER A 8 25.13 13.29 0.38
N ILE A 9 24.60 12.06 0.37
CA ILE A 9 24.65 11.09 -0.74
C ILE A 9 23.94 11.63 -2.00
N ASP A 10 22.95 12.51 -1.85
CA ASP A 10 22.11 13.02 -2.94
C ASP A 10 22.55 14.40 -3.46
N GLY A 11 23.83 14.76 -3.33
CA GLY A 11 24.36 16.03 -3.86
C GLY A 11 23.96 17.29 -3.07
N TYR A 12 23.39 17.13 -1.87
CA TYR A 12 23.11 18.24 -0.95
C TYR A 12 24.25 18.42 0.07
N ILE A 13 24.59 19.67 0.34
CA ILE A 13 25.32 20.06 1.55
C ILE A 13 24.30 20.16 2.67
N SER A 14 24.63 19.62 3.84
CA SER A 14 23.87 19.76 5.09
C SER A 14 24.60 20.69 6.05
N ILE A 15 23.84 21.45 6.84
CA ILE A 15 24.38 22.31 7.90
C ILE A 15 23.75 21.92 9.23
N ASN A 16 24.57 21.76 10.26
CA ASN A 16 24.13 21.41 11.61
C ASN A 16 24.79 22.33 12.65
N VAL A 17 24.01 22.87 13.57
CA VAL A 17 24.47 23.72 14.67
C VAL A 17 24.39 22.93 15.96
N GLN A 18 25.53 22.71 16.60
CA GLN A 18 25.64 22.05 17.88
C GLN A 18 25.77 23.09 19.00
N LEU A 19 25.06 22.87 20.10
CA LEU A 19 25.34 23.55 21.35
C LEU A 19 26.48 22.81 22.03
N LEU A 20 27.41 23.57 22.57
CA LEU A 20 28.55 23.05 23.33
C LEU A 20 28.38 23.50 24.77
N LYS A 21 28.83 22.67 25.70
CA LYS A 21 28.78 23.00 27.12
C LYS A 21 29.63 24.24 27.40
N GLY A 22 29.02 25.28 27.96
CA GLY A 22 29.63 26.55 28.31
C GLY A 22 29.76 26.74 29.83
N PRO A 23 30.66 27.63 30.28
CA PRO A 23 30.86 27.91 31.70
C PRO A 23 29.66 28.58 32.36
N ASN A 24 28.79 29.24 31.57
CA ASN A 24 27.61 29.97 32.04
C ASN A 24 26.29 29.25 31.75
N ASP A 25 26.32 27.97 31.39
CA ASP A 25 25.12 27.23 30.97
C ASP A 25 24.03 27.23 32.04
N SER A 26 24.39 27.28 33.32
CA SER A 26 23.46 27.36 34.45
C SER A 26 22.68 28.68 34.53
N GLN A 27 23.12 29.72 33.82
CA GLN A 27 22.47 31.04 33.77
C GLN A 27 21.66 31.24 32.48
N LEU A 28 21.73 30.29 31.53
CA LEU A 28 21.03 30.37 30.26
C LEU A 28 19.66 29.68 30.34
N MET A 29 18.73 30.12 29.49
CA MET A 29 17.42 29.48 29.37
C MET A 29 17.53 28.19 28.57
N TRP A 30 17.09 27.08 29.16
CA TRP A 30 17.06 25.75 28.54
C TRP A 30 15.63 25.21 28.43
N PRO A 31 15.31 24.40 27.39
CA PRO A 31 16.14 24.13 26.21
C PRO A 31 16.35 25.39 25.36
N PHE A 32 17.44 25.45 24.57
CA PHE A 32 17.62 26.56 23.63
C PHE A 32 16.45 26.58 22.64
N CYS A 33 15.71 27.69 22.62
CA CYS A 33 14.66 27.96 21.66
C CYS A 33 15.03 29.25 20.95
N GLY A 34 15.14 29.23 19.62
CA GLY A 34 15.74 30.35 18.91
C GLY A 34 15.94 30.10 17.43
N ASP A 35 16.26 31.18 16.73
CA ASP A 35 16.64 31.14 15.32
C ASP A 35 18.14 31.41 15.19
N VAL A 36 18.83 30.60 14.40
CA VAL A 36 20.21 30.86 13.98
C VAL A 36 20.21 31.26 12.52
N VAL A 37 20.59 32.50 12.24
CA VAL A 37 20.69 33.03 10.87
C VAL A 37 22.09 32.77 10.34
N VAL A 38 22.18 31.93 9.31
CA VAL A 38 23.42 31.61 8.62
C VAL A 38 23.40 32.27 7.24
N GLU A 39 24.52 32.87 6.85
CA GLU A 39 24.73 33.37 5.50
C GLU A 39 25.88 32.61 4.84
N LEU A 40 25.65 32.13 3.62
CA LEU A 40 26.70 31.75 2.69
C LEU A 40 27.14 33.01 1.94
N LEU A 41 28.39 33.40 2.17
CA LEU A 41 28.95 34.65 1.68
C LEU A 41 29.33 34.51 0.20
N ASN A 42 28.88 35.47 -0.59
CA ASN A 42 29.43 35.72 -1.91
C ASN A 42 30.88 36.17 -1.73
N TRP A 43 31.80 35.50 -2.41
CA TRP A 43 33.23 35.74 -2.30
C TRP A 43 33.68 37.02 -3.01
N LEU A 44 32.99 37.38 -4.10
CA LEU A 44 33.40 38.47 -4.97
C LEU A 44 32.97 39.84 -4.44
N GLU A 45 31.88 39.89 -3.68
CA GLU A 45 31.31 41.13 -3.14
C GLU A 45 30.61 40.91 -1.79
N ASP A 46 30.68 41.90 -0.90
CA ASP A 46 29.93 41.94 0.39
C ASP A 46 28.44 42.29 0.17
N LYS A 47 27.84 41.67 -0.86
CA LYS A 47 26.44 41.80 -1.30
C LYS A 47 25.98 40.46 -1.84
N ASN A 48 24.66 40.29 -2.00
CA ASN A 48 24.07 39.07 -2.59
C ASN A 48 24.45 37.76 -1.87
N HIS A 49 24.65 37.82 -0.56
CA HIS A 49 24.83 36.61 0.25
C HIS A 49 23.54 35.80 0.32
N GLN A 50 23.68 34.47 0.37
CA GLN A 50 22.54 33.59 0.52
C GLN A 50 22.24 33.37 2.00
N ARG A 51 21.08 33.85 2.46
CA ARG A 51 20.66 33.81 3.87
C ARG A 51 19.73 32.62 4.13
N PHE A 52 19.97 31.95 5.25
CA PHE A 52 19.22 30.80 5.73
C PHE A 52 18.90 30.96 7.21
N VAL A 53 17.75 30.46 7.64
CA VAL A 53 17.31 30.49 9.05
C VAL A 53 17.14 29.07 9.54
N ILE A 54 17.86 28.71 10.59
CA ILE A 54 17.73 27.43 11.29
C ILE A 54 16.86 27.69 12.53
N GLU A 55 15.60 27.30 12.46
CA GLU A 55 14.64 27.41 13.57
C GLU A 55 14.81 26.23 14.55
N VAL A 56 14.89 26.50 15.84
CA VAL A 56 15.04 25.48 16.88
C VAL A 56 13.79 25.41 17.74
N ALA A 57 13.01 24.34 17.55
CA ALA A 57 11.78 24.09 18.30
C ALA A 57 12.07 23.59 19.74
N PRO A 58 11.16 23.86 20.71
CA PRO A 58 11.35 23.53 22.13
C PRO A 58 11.54 22.03 22.42
N LEU A 59 10.94 21.18 21.58
CA LEU A 59 10.89 19.72 21.78
C LEU A 59 12.16 18.99 21.28
N ALA A 60 13.02 19.66 20.51
CA ALA A 60 14.14 19.00 19.84
C ALA A 60 15.32 18.68 20.78
N ASN A 61 15.37 19.22 22.00
CA ASN A 61 16.50 19.08 22.92
C ASN A 61 16.07 19.04 24.40
N SER A 62 15.13 18.16 24.74
CA SER A 62 14.59 18.03 26.11
C SER A 62 15.56 17.47 27.15
N SER A 63 16.70 16.92 26.73
CA SER A 63 17.78 16.53 27.64
C SER A 63 18.85 17.60 27.68
N GLY A 64 19.13 18.16 28.86
CA GLY A 64 20.40 18.84 29.11
C GLY A 64 21.59 17.95 28.72
N PHE A 65 22.77 18.55 28.55
CA PHE A 65 23.99 17.87 28.14
C PHE A 65 24.23 16.55 28.92
N ALA A 66 23.94 15.40 28.29
CA ALA A 66 24.34 14.09 28.82
C ALA A 66 25.86 13.87 28.65
N HIS A 67 26.47 14.55 27.66
CA HIS A 67 27.90 14.57 27.32
C HIS A 67 28.31 15.99 26.85
N ASP A 68 29.60 16.26 26.60
CA ASP A 68 30.14 17.59 26.19
C ASP A 68 29.55 18.18 24.88
N ARG A 69 28.65 17.46 24.19
CA ARG A 69 27.97 17.87 22.95
C ARG A 69 26.51 17.40 22.92
N ASN A 70 25.63 18.19 22.31
CA ASN A 70 24.27 17.76 21.96
C ASN A 70 24.20 17.20 20.52
N GLU A 71 23.09 16.54 20.15
CA GLU A 71 22.91 15.96 18.79
C GLU A 71 22.93 17.00 17.66
N GLY A 72 22.79 18.29 18.01
CA GLY A 72 22.76 19.42 17.08
C GLY A 72 21.41 19.58 16.39
N PHE A 73 21.16 20.77 15.85
CA PHE A 73 19.98 21.11 15.07
C PHE A 73 20.38 21.79 13.75
N GLY A 74 19.71 21.44 12.65
CA GLY A 74 20.10 21.96 11.34
C GLY A 74 19.27 21.44 10.18
N GLN A 75 19.70 21.76 8.96
CA GLN A 75 19.04 21.36 7.73
C GLN A 75 19.85 20.27 7.02
N ALA A 76 19.23 19.10 6.82
CA ALA A 76 19.84 17.96 6.14
C ALA A 76 20.03 18.21 4.62
N GLN A 77 19.18 19.03 4.02
CA GLN A 77 19.23 19.43 2.61
C GLN A 77 19.41 20.96 2.52
N PHE A 78 20.52 21.47 3.03
CA PHE A 78 20.75 22.91 3.16
C PHE A 78 20.95 23.61 1.81
N ILE A 79 21.81 23.09 0.92
CA ILE A 79 21.93 23.58 -0.46
C ILE A 79 22.37 22.45 -1.38
N HIS A 80 21.71 22.30 -2.54
CA HIS A 80 22.15 21.35 -3.55
C HIS A 80 23.38 21.89 -4.28
N ILE A 81 24.37 21.03 -4.56
CA ILE A 81 25.63 21.40 -5.22
C ILE A 81 25.39 22.08 -6.57
N SER A 82 24.35 21.70 -7.32
CA SER A 82 24.02 22.35 -8.60
C SER A 82 23.59 23.82 -8.48
N ASN A 83 23.18 24.25 -7.28
CA ASN A 83 22.72 25.62 -7.03
C ASN A 83 23.84 26.49 -6.47
N ILE A 84 25.06 25.94 -6.35
CA ILE A 84 26.25 26.65 -5.92
C ILE A 84 26.91 27.22 -7.16
N TYR A 85 26.80 28.54 -7.32
CA TYR A 85 27.50 29.26 -8.37
C TYR A 85 28.94 29.58 -7.97
N ASP A 86 29.82 29.77 -8.96
CA ASP A 86 31.26 30.01 -8.76
C ASP A 86 31.58 31.15 -7.79
N TYR A 87 30.71 32.15 -7.66
CA TYR A 87 30.92 33.28 -6.75
C TYR A 87 30.69 32.95 -5.27
N PHE A 88 30.19 31.76 -4.92
CA PHE A 88 30.10 31.27 -3.54
C PHE A 88 31.24 30.32 -3.16
N PHE A 89 32.09 29.94 -4.12
CA PHE A 89 33.11 28.91 -3.98
C PHE A 89 34.45 29.41 -4.51
N ASN A 90 35.43 29.59 -3.61
CA ASN A 90 36.76 30.01 -4.02
C ASN A 90 37.82 29.14 -3.34
N ASN A 91 38.81 28.68 -4.11
CA ASN A 91 39.92 27.85 -3.64
C ASN A 91 39.46 26.69 -2.74
N ASP A 92 38.44 25.96 -3.17
CA ASP A 92 37.88 24.81 -2.45
C ASP A 92 37.28 25.14 -1.05
N CYS A 93 36.89 26.40 -0.86
CA CYS A 93 36.36 26.90 0.41
C CYS A 93 34.97 27.53 0.25
N PHE A 94 34.10 27.27 1.22
CA PHE A 94 32.85 28.01 1.47
C PHE A 94 33.00 28.92 2.68
N TYR A 95 32.48 30.14 2.58
CA TYR A 95 32.52 31.10 3.68
C TYR A 95 31.13 31.28 4.28
N PHE A 96 30.99 30.90 5.54
CA PHE A 96 29.75 31.03 6.29
C PHE A 96 29.87 32.10 7.35
N ARG A 97 28.82 32.91 7.52
CA ARG A 97 28.67 33.88 8.60
C ARG A 97 27.41 33.57 9.40
N ILE A 98 27.55 33.43 10.72
CA ILE A 98 26.39 33.54 11.61
C ILE A 98 26.09 35.01 11.76
N ARG A 99 25.05 35.49 11.07
CA ARG A 99 24.69 36.91 11.09
C ARG A 99 24.02 37.30 12.39
N GLU A 100 23.16 36.44 12.90
CA GLU A 100 22.34 36.73 14.07
C GLU A 100 21.90 35.43 14.76
N VAL A 101 21.87 35.44 16.08
CA VAL A 101 21.23 34.39 16.89
C VAL A 101 20.15 35.05 17.73
N ILE A 102 18.88 34.69 17.50
CA ILE A 102 17.76 35.20 18.29
C ILE A 102 17.33 34.13 19.26
N VAL A 103 17.31 34.46 20.55
CA VAL A 103 16.82 33.57 21.61
C VAL A 103 15.39 33.95 21.98
N TYR A 104 14.54 32.94 22.03
CA TYR A 104 13.13 32.99 22.37
C TYR A 104 12.89 32.44 23.79
N SER A 105 11.80 32.87 24.41
CA SER A 105 11.40 32.37 25.73
C SER A 105 10.70 31.03 25.59
N THR A 106 11.24 29.98 26.21
CA THR A 106 10.64 28.63 26.22
C THR A 106 9.29 28.60 26.94
N ASN A 107 9.10 29.46 27.94
CA ASN A 107 7.87 29.54 28.76
C ASN A 107 6.62 29.95 27.97
N LEU A 108 6.79 30.43 26.74
CA LEU A 108 5.69 30.90 25.89
C LEU A 108 5.13 29.80 24.98
N CYS A 109 5.92 28.78 24.65
CA CYS A 109 5.53 27.77 23.65
C CYS A 109 4.43 26.81 24.12
N SER A 110 4.19 26.71 25.44
CA SER A 110 3.17 25.85 26.04
C SER A 110 1.94 26.62 26.54
N LYS A 111 1.84 27.95 26.30
CA LYS A 111 0.71 28.74 26.79
C LYS A 111 -0.55 28.48 25.95
N CYS A 112 -1.67 28.28 26.66
CA CYS A 112 -3.01 28.12 26.09
C CYS A 112 -3.96 29.13 26.74
N PRO A 113 -5.00 29.59 26.02
CA PRO A 113 -6.11 30.31 26.63
C PRO A 113 -6.70 29.56 27.83
N GLY A 114 -7.10 30.28 28.88
CA GLY A 114 -7.54 29.69 30.14
C GLY A 114 -8.80 28.80 30.02
N TRP A 115 -9.57 28.95 28.94
CA TRP A 115 -10.74 28.13 28.62
C TRP A 115 -10.41 26.83 27.88
N GLN A 116 -9.17 26.66 27.42
CA GLN A 116 -8.77 25.52 26.61
C GLN A 116 -8.14 24.40 27.46
N SER A 117 -8.73 23.20 27.43
CA SER A 117 -8.14 22.02 28.08
C SER A 117 -7.02 21.43 27.22
N THR A 118 -5.97 20.88 27.83
CA THR A 118 -4.81 20.27 27.15
C THR A 118 -5.14 19.04 26.28
N ASN A 119 -6.40 18.57 26.25
CA ASN A 119 -6.82 17.34 25.56
C ASN A 119 -7.73 17.55 24.34
N SER A 120 -8.05 18.80 23.93
CA SER A 120 -8.86 19.05 22.73
C SER A 120 -7.98 19.42 21.54
N LEU A 121 -7.42 18.43 20.84
CA LEU A 121 -6.71 18.68 19.59
C LEU A 121 -7.71 18.70 18.42
N SER A 122 -7.81 19.85 17.74
CA SER A 122 -8.46 19.95 16.43
C SER A 122 -7.79 18.96 15.44
N PRO A 123 -8.55 18.24 14.60
CA PRO A 123 -7.99 17.31 13.61
C PRO A 123 -7.09 17.99 12.56
N PHE A 124 -7.17 19.33 12.43
CA PHE A 124 -6.38 20.10 11.47
C PHE A 124 -5.22 20.88 12.09
N GLY A 125 -4.96 20.72 13.39
CA GLY A 125 -3.79 21.26 14.07
C GLY A 125 -3.98 22.71 14.55
N GLU A 126 -3.71 22.91 15.83
CA GLU A 126 -3.51 24.23 16.41
C GLU A 126 -2.02 24.51 16.59
N PHE A 127 -1.63 25.77 16.50
CA PHE A 127 -0.25 26.18 16.74
C PHE A 127 -0.16 27.58 17.32
N THR A 128 0.91 27.85 18.05
CA THR A 128 1.18 29.14 18.69
C THR A 128 2.36 29.79 18.02
N MET A 129 2.16 31.00 17.49
CA MET A 129 3.24 31.90 17.11
C MET A 129 3.71 32.65 18.35
N THR A 130 4.91 32.33 18.83
CA THR A 130 5.55 32.99 19.97
C THR A 130 6.49 34.10 19.51
N ASN A 131 6.77 35.03 20.43
CA ASN A 131 7.70 36.13 20.22
C ASN A 131 7.33 37.06 19.06
N VAL A 132 6.03 37.36 18.98
CA VAL A 132 5.42 38.15 17.90
C VAL A 132 6.10 39.49 17.73
N LEU A 133 6.32 40.25 18.80
CA LEU A 133 6.92 41.58 18.76
C LEU A 133 8.31 41.57 18.11
N LYS A 134 9.18 40.65 18.51
CA LYS A 134 10.52 40.49 17.91
C LYS A 134 10.43 40.08 16.44
N ARG A 135 9.54 39.13 16.10
CA ARG A 135 9.34 38.70 14.71
C ARG A 135 8.89 39.87 13.83
N MET A 136 8.00 40.71 14.34
CA MET A 136 7.54 41.92 13.64
C MET A 136 8.60 43.02 13.57
N GLU A 137 9.45 43.17 14.59
CA GLU A 137 10.56 44.13 14.58
C GLU A 137 11.56 43.81 13.45
N PHE A 138 11.98 42.55 13.35
CA PHE A 138 12.97 42.10 12.37
C PHE A 138 12.38 41.69 11.00
N ASN A 139 11.08 41.91 10.78
CA ASN A 139 10.38 41.50 9.56
C ASN A 139 10.59 40.01 9.22
N ARG A 140 10.46 39.14 10.23
CA ARG A 140 10.64 37.70 10.08
C ARG A 140 9.30 37.00 9.85
N THR A 141 9.24 36.22 8.77
CA THR A 141 8.13 35.31 8.52
C THR A 141 8.16 34.19 9.56
N PHE A 142 7.00 33.91 10.15
CA PHE A 142 6.75 32.71 10.93
C PHE A 142 6.08 31.66 10.06
N TYR A 143 6.54 30.43 10.17
CA TYR A 143 6.03 29.28 9.45
C TYR A 143 5.27 28.35 10.40
N SER A 144 4.02 28.01 10.07
CA SER A 144 3.30 26.98 10.83
C SER A 144 3.94 25.60 10.65
N PRO A 145 3.59 24.62 11.51
CA PRO A 145 3.76 23.22 11.16
C PRO A 145 3.07 22.91 9.82
N GLU A 146 3.60 21.91 9.12
CA GLU A 146 2.99 21.41 7.89
C GLU A 146 1.72 20.64 8.21
N PHE A 147 0.70 20.82 7.39
CA PHE A 147 -0.57 20.10 7.52
C PHE A 147 -1.05 19.64 6.15
N PHE A 148 -1.96 18.68 6.17
CA PHE A 148 -2.58 18.16 4.96
C PHE A 148 -4.04 18.60 4.90
N THR A 149 -4.51 18.95 3.70
CA THR A 149 -5.93 19.30 3.48
C THR A 149 -6.90 18.17 3.87
N HIS A 150 -6.47 16.91 3.71
CA HIS A 150 -7.16 15.69 4.12
C HIS A 150 -6.12 14.54 4.15
N LEU A 151 -6.51 13.33 4.56
CA LEU A 151 -5.60 12.17 4.55
C LEU A 151 -5.06 11.93 3.12
N ASN A 152 -3.73 11.95 2.95
CA ASN A 152 -3.03 11.90 1.67
C ASN A 152 -3.36 13.07 0.70
N GLY A 153 -3.92 14.17 1.20
CA GLY A 153 -4.26 15.35 0.42
C GLY A 153 -3.06 16.26 0.12
N TYR A 154 -3.34 17.49 -0.33
CA TYR A 154 -2.32 18.51 -0.58
C TYR A 154 -1.61 18.88 0.73
N LYS A 155 -0.28 18.95 0.67
CA LYS A 155 0.57 19.38 1.78
C LYS A 155 0.71 20.91 1.76
N LEU A 156 0.41 21.54 2.88
CA LEU A 156 0.36 22.99 3.00
C LEU A 156 1.08 23.47 4.27
N ARG A 157 1.45 24.75 4.26
CA ARG A 157 2.03 25.46 5.40
C ARG A 157 1.51 26.90 5.41
N LEU A 158 1.25 27.46 6.59
CA LEU A 158 0.90 28.87 6.73
C LEU A 158 2.15 29.73 6.94
N GLU A 159 2.13 30.93 6.38
CA GLU A 159 3.16 31.96 6.50
C GLU A 159 2.53 33.20 7.10
N ILE A 160 3.10 33.65 8.22
CA ILE A 160 2.63 34.81 8.96
C ILE A 160 3.76 35.83 8.92
N GLN A 161 3.50 36.99 8.32
CA GLN A 161 4.52 38.01 8.08
C GLN A 161 4.03 39.40 8.43
N LYS A 162 4.97 40.31 8.68
CA LYS A 162 4.68 41.72 8.90
C LYS A 162 4.28 42.35 7.56
N SER A 163 3.11 42.97 7.49
CA SER A 163 2.75 43.85 6.38
C SER A 163 2.94 45.31 6.77
N LEU A 164 3.62 46.08 5.91
CA LEU A 164 3.90 47.50 6.12
C LEU A 164 2.70 48.39 5.75
N GLN A 165 1.80 47.91 4.90
CA GLN A 165 0.59 48.62 4.48
C GLN A 165 -0.54 47.58 4.39
N PRO A 166 -1.55 47.60 5.28
CA PRO A 166 -1.97 48.63 6.24
C PRO A 166 -1.55 48.44 7.73
N GLN A 167 -0.26 48.34 8.08
CA GLN A 167 0.18 48.03 9.47
C GLN A 167 -0.56 46.82 10.07
N SER A 168 -0.51 45.73 9.34
CA SER A 168 -1.23 44.50 9.64
C SER A 168 -0.28 43.32 9.67
N ILE A 169 -0.78 42.24 10.25
CA ILE A 169 -0.21 40.92 10.02
C ILE A 169 -0.77 40.41 8.70
N GLY A 170 0.11 39.93 7.83
CA GLY A 170 -0.24 39.19 6.62
C GLY A 170 -0.31 37.70 6.93
N LEU A 171 -1.27 37.01 6.31
CA LEU A 171 -1.49 35.58 6.45
C LEU A 171 -1.59 34.93 5.07
N TYR A 172 -0.74 33.93 4.86
CA TYR A 172 -0.61 33.23 3.59
C TYR A 172 -0.58 31.73 3.79
N ALA A 173 -1.00 30.99 2.76
CA ALA A 173 -0.81 29.57 2.64
C ALA A 173 0.13 29.29 1.46
N ARG A 174 1.14 28.45 1.69
CA ARG A 174 2.05 27.97 0.66
C ARG A 174 1.85 26.48 0.44
N VAL A 175 1.79 26.10 -0.83
CA VAL A 175 1.79 24.70 -1.25
C VAL A 175 3.19 24.12 -1.09
N MET A 176 3.29 22.98 -0.41
CA MET A 176 4.53 22.25 -0.17
C MET A 176 4.58 21.00 -1.05
N TRP A 177 5.77 20.54 -1.38
CA TRP A 177 5.94 19.26 -2.06
C TRP A 177 5.44 18.11 -1.18
N GLY A 178 4.51 17.33 -1.72
CA GLY A 178 3.89 16.18 -1.06
C GLY A 178 4.20 14.86 -1.78
N ASN A 179 4.42 13.81 -0.99
CA ASN A 179 4.70 12.46 -1.50
C ASN A 179 3.57 11.89 -2.40
N ASN A 180 2.35 12.43 -2.26
CA ASN A 180 1.17 12.00 -3.01
C ASN A 180 0.78 12.98 -4.13
N ASP A 181 1.58 14.01 -4.41
CA ASP A 181 1.20 15.11 -5.32
C ASP A 181 0.86 14.64 -6.72
N ASN A 182 1.52 13.58 -7.21
CA ASN A 182 1.24 12.96 -8.52
C ASN A 182 -0.17 12.36 -8.63
N ASN A 183 -0.84 12.13 -7.50
CA ASN A 183 -2.17 11.54 -7.43
C ASN A 183 -3.25 12.57 -7.08
N LEU A 184 -2.88 13.84 -6.94
CA LEU A 184 -3.77 14.95 -6.62
C LEU A 184 -4.15 15.74 -7.87
N VAL A 185 -5.28 16.43 -7.82
CA VAL A 185 -5.78 17.24 -8.94
C VAL A 185 -5.16 18.64 -8.86
N TRP A 186 -4.45 19.05 -9.91
CA TRP A 186 -3.86 20.38 -10.00
C TRP A 186 -4.53 21.20 -11.11
N PRO A 187 -4.64 22.54 -10.96
CA PRO A 187 -4.24 23.32 -9.79
C PRO A 187 -5.18 23.12 -8.59
N LEU A 188 -4.65 23.30 -7.38
CA LEU A 188 -5.40 23.27 -6.14
C LEU A 188 -6.56 24.27 -6.21
N GLN A 189 -7.78 23.78 -5.95
CA GLN A 189 -8.97 24.59 -5.70
C GLN A 189 -9.47 24.28 -4.29
N ALA A 190 -9.33 25.21 -3.36
CA ALA A 190 -9.67 25.00 -1.97
C ALA A 190 -9.92 26.31 -1.22
N SER A 191 -10.67 26.23 -0.12
CA SER A 191 -10.76 27.25 0.92
C SER A 191 -10.20 26.70 2.22
N ILE A 192 -9.37 27.49 2.88
CA ILE A 192 -8.79 27.19 4.19
C ILE A 192 -9.30 28.24 5.15
N VAL A 193 -10.09 27.83 6.15
CA VAL A 193 -10.59 28.70 7.20
C VAL A 193 -9.60 28.65 8.36
N VAL A 194 -8.90 29.77 8.57
CA VAL A 194 -7.94 29.96 9.67
C VAL A 194 -8.56 30.88 10.69
N GLU A 195 -8.55 30.47 11.95
CA GLU A 195 -8.98 31.28 13.08
C GLU A 195 -7.79 31.69 13.94
N LEU A 196 -7.72 32.98 14.26
CA LEU A 196 -6.90 33.50 15.35
C LEU A 196 -7.75 33.46 16.63
N LEU A 197 -7.29 32.67 17.60
CA LEU A 197 -8.03 32.36 18.81
C LEU A 197 -8.04 33.55 19.77
N ASN A 198 -9.20 33.77 20.37
CA ASN A 198 -9.41 34.75 21.43
C ASN A 198 -8.94 34.17 22.76
N TRP A 199 -7.98 34.81 23.43
CA TRP A 199 -7.44 34.31 24.69
C TRP A 199 -8.44 34.35 25.85
N ARG A 200 -9.46 35.22 25.77
CA ARG A 200 -10.44 35.46 26.85
C ARG A 200 -11.48 34.36 26.93
N GLN A 201 -12.02 33.93 25.78
CA GLN A 201 -13.14 32.99 25.70
C GLN A 201 -13.11 32.16 24.40
N ASN A 202 -13.76 31.00 24.41
CA ASN A 202 -13.98 30.15 23.24
C ASN A 202 -15.10 30.70 22.33
N ALA A 203 -15.03 31.99 22.03
CA ALA A 203 -15.97 32.74 21.22
C ALA A 203 -15.25 33.96 20.63
N SER A 204 -15.86 34.54 19.59
CA SER A 204 -15.33 35.74 18.92
C SER A 204 -13.90 35.54 18.43
N HIS A 205 -13.58 34.37 17.87
CA HIS A 205 -12.32 34.15 17.16
C HIS A 205 -12.29 34.96 15.87
N TYR A 206 -11.12 35.42 15.47
CA TYR A 206 -10.96 36.18 14.24
C TYR A 206 -10.68 35.21 13.08
N SER A 207 -11.65 35.06 12.17
CA SER A 207 -11.57 34.08 11.08
C SER A 207 -11.20 34.74 9.75
N CYS A 208 -10.37 34.07 8.96
CA CYS A 208 -10.08 34.42 7.58
C CYS A 208 -10.12 33.17 6.69
N THR A 209 -10.60 33.34 5.47
CA THR A 209 -10.64 32.27 4.47
C THR A 209 -9.60 32.54 3.40
N LEU A 210 -8.58 31.69 3.32
CA LEU A 210 -7.60 31.69 2.23
C LEU A 210 -8.17 30.88 1.07
N SER A 211 -8.39 31.52 -0.08
CA SER A 211 -9.08 30.91 -1.23
C SER A 211 -8.11 30.66 -2.39
N PHE A 212 -7.88 29.39 -2.70
CA PHE A 212 -7.25 28.96 -3.94
C PHE A 212 -8.34 28.86 -5.02
N ASN A 213 -8.48 29.90 -5.82
CA ASN A 213 -9.51 30.03 -6.85
C ASN A 213 -8.91 30.45 -8.21
N GLU A 214 -9.73 30.79 -9.19
CA GLU A 214 -9.26 31.19 -10.54
C GLU A 214 -8.38 32.44 -10.54
N LEU A 215 -8.62 33.38 -9.61
CA LEU A 215 -7.86 34.63 -9.46
C LEU A 215 -6.50 34.42 -8.80
N THR A 216 -6.33 33.32 -8.07
CA THR A 216 -5.06 32.96 -7.44
C THR A 216 -3.99 32.64 -8.51
N PRO A 217 -2.78 33.21 -8.43
CA PRO A 217 -1.71 32.96 -9.39
C PRO A 217 -1.43 31.47 -9.58
N PHE A 218 -1.29 31.02 -10.82
CA PHE A 218 -1.15 29.59 -11.14
C PHE A 218 -0.01 28.93 -10.36
N GLU A 219 1.14 29.60 -10.25
CA GLU A 219 2.33 29.09 -9.56
C GLU A 219 2.11 28.84 -8.06
N SER A 220 1.20 29.57 -7.42
CA SER A 220 0.88 29.40 -6.00
C SER A 220 -0.06 28.22 -5.72
N LYS A 221 -0.71 27.70 -6.77
CA LYS A 221 -1.70 26.62 -6.71
C LYS A 221 -1.35 25.43 -7.59
N SER A 222 -0.20 25.43 -8.26
CA SER A 222 0.27 24.33 -9.11
C SER A 222 1.08 23.31 -8.33
N GLN A 223 1.26 22.14 -8.92
CA GLN A 223 2.14 21.11 -8.37
C GLN A 223 3.57 21.65 -8.23
N VAL A 224 4.20 21.36 -7.09
CA VAL A 224 5.62 21.69 -6.88
C VAL A 224 6.47 20.70 -7.66
N THR A 225 7.11 21.16 -8.74
CA THR A 225 7.95 20.32 -9.62
C THR A 225 9.45 20.54 -9.40
N LYS A 226 9.83 21.64 -8.75
CA LYS A 226 11.22 22.00 -8.42
C LYS A 226 11.26 22.65 -7.04
N GLY A 227 12.16 22.18 -6.18
CA GLY A 227 12.28 22.66 -4.80
C GLY A 227 11.25 22.04 -3.85
N GLU A 228 11.22 22.53 -2.60
CA GLU A 228 10.38 21.97 -1.53
C GLU A 228 8.98 22.61 -1.43
N CYS A 229 8.76 23.77 -2.07
CA CYS A 229 7.52 24.52 -2.00
C CYS A 229 7.23 25.33 -3.27
N ALA A 230 5.98 25.81 -3.40
CA ALA A 230 5.57 26.69 -4.48
C ALA A 230 6.32 28.03 -4.48
N LEU A 231 6.49 28.60 -5.68
CA LEU A 231 7.21 29.87 -5.88
C LEU A 231 6.51 31.07 -5.25
N SER A 232 5.18 31.01 -5.15
CA SER A 232 4.35 32.06 -4.57
C SER A 232 3.33 31.47 -3.58
N SER A 233 2.83 32.30 -2.68
CA SER A 233 1.84 31.94 -1.67
C SER A 233 0.48 32.58 -1.97
N CYS A 234 -0.59 32.00 -1.43
CA CYS A 234 -1.96 32.50 -1.56
C CYS A 234 -2.43 33.05 -0.21
N GLY A 235 -2.86 34.31 -0.16
CA GLY A 235 -3.38 34.88 1.08
C GLY A 235 -3.63 36.38 1.03
N THR A 236 -3.54 37.02 2.19
CA THR A 236 -3.86 38.44 2.38
C THR A 236 -2.78 39.14 3.21
N ASP A 237 -2.37 40.33 2.77
CA ASP A 237 -1.45 41.20 3.52
C ASP A 237 -2.15 41.88 4.72
N ALA A 238 -3.48 41.94 4.71
CA ALA A 238 -4.29 42.63 5.70
C ALA A 238 -5.17 41.64 6.48
N PHE A 239 -4.57 40.60 7.05
CA PHE A 239 -5.31 39.61 7.85
C PHE A 239 -5.87 40.25 9.13
N ILE A 240 -5.02 40.86 9.96
CA ILE A 240 -5.48 41.58 11.15
C ILE A 240 -4.60 42.79 11.43
N SER A 241 -5.20 43.92 11.81
CA SER A 241 -4.45 45.13 12.15
C SER A 241 -3.77 45.00 13.51
N TYR A 242 -2.62 45.64 13.72
CA TYR A 242 -1.96 45.63 15.03
C TYR A 242 -2.86 46.22 16.14
N ALA A 243 -3.70 47.21 15.80
CA ALA A 243 -4.63 47.82 16.74
C ALA A 243 -5.71 46.84 17.24
N SER A 244 -6.06 45.83 16.42
CA SER A 244 -7.08 44.83 16.75
C SER A 244 -6.56 43.67 17.61
N LEU A 245 -5.24 43.57 17.82
CA LEU A 245 -4.63 42.45 18.55
C LEU A 245 -4.79 42.56 20.08
N GLY A 246 -4.76 43.79 20.60
CA GLY A 246 -4.89 44.06 22.03
C GLY A 246 -6.30 43.81 22.55
N TYR A 247 -6.46 43.92 23.88
CA TYR A 247 -7.76 43.78 24.53
C TYR A 247 -8.78 44.83 24.05
N ASN A 248 -9.96 44.37 23.65
CA ASN A 248 -11.12 45.19 23.34
C ASN A 248 -12.28 44.83 24.28
N SER A 249 -12.69 45.77 25.12
CA SER A 249 -13.74 45.57 26.12
C SER A 249 -15.14 45.42 25.55
N THR A 250 -15.40 45.94 24.34
CA THR A 250 -16.74 45.89 23.72
C THR A 250 -17.03 44.50 23.17
N THR A 251 -16.03 43.83 22.62
CA THR A 251 -16.14 42.49 22.02
C THR A 251 -15.64 41.38 22.94
N ASP A 252 -15.02 41.73 24.08
CA ASP A 252 -14.26 40.84 24.97
C ASP A 252 -13.29 39.94 24.20
N THR A 253 -12.49 40.59 23.34
CA THR A 253 -11.49 39.93 22.49
C THR A 253 -10.09 40.40 22.86
N GLU A 254 -9.17 39.47 23.05
CA GLU A 254 -7.74 39.71 23.17
C GLU A 254 -7.04 38.61 22.37
N TYR A 255 -6.31 38.97 21.32
CA TYR A 255 -5.67 37.98 20.45
C TYR A 255 -4.17 37.85 20.72
N LEU A 256 -3.52 38.95 21.12
CA LEU A 256 -2.13 38.97 21.57
C LEU A 256 -2.08 38.96 23.09
N GLN A 257 -1.64 37.84 23.65
CA GLN A 257 -1.36 37.71 25.07
C GLN A 257 0.04 37.12 25.26
N ASP A 258 0.81 37.67 26.19
CA ASP A 258 2.17 37.21 26.50
C ASP A 258 3.08 37.07 25.26
N ASP A 259 3.01 38.02 24.33
CA ASP A 259 3.78 38.01 23.08
C ASP A 259 3.52 36.77 22.20
N CYS A 260 2.29 36.22 22.29
CA CYS A 260 1.84 35.04 21.57
C CYS A 260 0.53 35.27 20.81
N LEU A 261 0.46 34.74 19.59
CA LEU A 261 -0.77 34.58 18.82
C LEU A 261 -1.03 33.09 18.62
N ARG A 262 -2.29 32.66 18.75
CA ARG A 262 -2.65 31.25 18.60
C ARG A 262 -3.62 31.05 17.46
N PHE A 263 -3.29 30.12 16.57
CA PHE A 263 -4.04 29.86 15.35
C PHE A 263 -4.63 28.45 15.39
N CYS A 264 -5.81 28.32 14.81
CA CYS A 264 -6.47 27.05 14.56
C CYS A 264 -6.85 26.97 13.09
N ILE A 265 -6.53 25.84 12.46
CA ILE A 265 -7.12 25.52 11.16
C ILE A 265 -8.50 24.94 11.47
N LYS A 266 -9.54 25.73 11.23
CA LYS A 266 -10.91 25.35 11.56
C LYS A 266 -11.44 24.34 10.57
N GLU A 267 -11.23 24.63 9.29
CA GLU A 267 -11.80 23.85 8.20
C GLU A 267 -10.95 23.99 6.95
N VAL A 268 -10.83 22.89 6.19
CA VAL A 268 -10.24 22.88 4.86
C VAL A 268 -11.22 22.26 3.90
N ILE A 269 -11.73 23.05 2.95
CA ILE A 269 -12.68 22.61 1.94
C ILE A 269 -11.95 22.58 0.61
N VAL A 270 -11.71 21.38 0.07
CA VAL A 270 -11.12 21.24 -1.26
C VAL A 270 -12.24 21.15 -2.29
N TYR A 271 -12.34 22.15 -3.17
CA TYR A 271 -13.35 22.25 -4.23
C TYR A 271 -12.99 21.47 -5.49
N SER A 272 -11.96 20.62 -5.43
CA SER A 272 -11.78 19.53 -6.39
C SER A 272 -12.88 18.46 -6.25
N SER A 273 -14.14 18.88 -6.26
CA SER A 273 -15.30 18.01 -6.24
C SER A 273 -15.66 17.62 -7.69
N PRO A 274 -16.09 16.37 -7.91
CA PRO A 274 -17.47 15.97 -7.85
C PRO A 274 -17.90 15.80 -6.38
N LEU A 275 -19.07 16.37 -6.07
CA LEU A 275 -19.61 16.45 -4.72
C LEU A 275 -19.74 15.04 -4.11
N SER A 276 -19.27 14.90 -2.87
CA SER A 276 -19.42 13.73 -1.99
C SER A 276 -18.86 12.41 -2.54
N PHE A 277 -17.73 11.95 -2.01
CA PHE A 277 -17.35 10.54 -2.04
C PHE A 277 -18.46 9.72 -1.36
N ARG A 278 -19.47 9.27 -2.12
CA ARG A 278 -20.26 8.12 -1.70
C ARG A 278 -19.36 6.89 -1.81
N LYS A 279 -19.15 6.22 -0.68
CA LYS A 279 -18.56 4.88 -0.67
C LYS A 279 -19.57 3.93 -1.33
N PRO A 280 -19.13 2.94 -2.15
CA PRO A 280 -20.00 1.87 -2.59
C PRO A 280 -20.64 1.21 -1.37
N LEU A 281 -21.92 0.86 -1.48
CA LEU A 281 -22.72 0.35 -0.37
C LEU A 281 -22.16 -0.95 0.26
N TRP A 282 -21.21 -1.60 -0.41
CA TRP A 282 -20.61 -2.88 -0.01
C TRP A 282 -19.22 -2.75 0.63
N GLU A 283 -18.60 -1.57 0.69
CA GLU A 283 -17.20 -1.39 1.10
C GLU A 283 -17.08 -1.28 2.65
N SER A 284 -16.58 -2.33 3.31
CA SER A 284 -16.24 -2.34 4.75
C SER A 284 -14.72 -2.28 4.98
N TRP A 285 -14.28 -1.56 6.01
CA TRP A 285 -12.88 -1.22 6.38
C TRP A 285 -11.93 -2.40 6.67
N LEU A 286 -11.69 -3.26 5.69
CA LEU A 286 -10.56 -4.19 5.73
C LEU A 286 -9.72 -3.91 4.49
N ALA A 287 -8.49 -3.45 4.73
CA ALA A 287 -7.49 -3.16 3.71
C ALA A 287 -7.48 -4.24 2.62
N SER A 288 -8.04 -3.91 1.47
CA SER A 288 -8.03 -4.79 0.31
C SER A 288 -6.69 -4.60 -0.41
N ASN A 289 -6.00 -5.69 -0.72
CA ASN A 289 -4.71 -5.68 -1.43
C ASN A 289 -4.86 -5.31 -2.93
N PHE A 290 -5.96 -4.68 -3.33
CA PHE A 290 -6.23 -4.34 -4.73
C PHE A 290 -5.78 -2.92 -5.02
N ILE A 291 -5.22 -2.73 -6.21
CA ILE A 291 -4.84 -1.41 -6.71
C ILE A 291 -6.06 -0.83 -7.42
N GLU A 292 -6.74 0.11 -6.76
CA GLU A 292 -7.95 0.74 -7.24
C GLU A 292 -7.77 2.25 -7.40
N HIS A 293 -8.40 2.80 -8.43
CA HIS A 293 -8.35 4.21 -8.74
C HIS A 293 -9.74 4.74 -9.06
N THR A 294 -10.02 5.96 -8.60
CA THR A 294 -11.25 6.68 -8.91
C THR A 294 -10.94 7.82 -9.86
N ILE A 295 -11.55 7.78 -11.04
CA ILE A 295 -11.51 8.84 -12.04
C ILE A 295 -12.66 9.79 -11.73
N THR A 296 -12.33 10.97 -11.25
CA THR A 296 -13.29 12.04 -10.94
C THR A 296 -13.42 13.02 -12.10
N ARG A 297 -14.51 13.79 -12.10
CA ARG A 297 -14.81 14.82 -13.12
C ARG A 297 -14.86 14.23 -14.53
N PHE A 298 -15.44 13.03 -14.65
CA PHE A 298 -15.41 12.24 -15.88
C PHE A 298 -16.00 13.01 -17.08
N SER A 299 -17.09 13.74 -16.86
CA SER A 299 -17.77 14.57 -17.86
C SER A 299 -16.92 15.77 -18.31
N GLU A 300 -16.24 16.45 -17.37
CA GLU A 300 -15.33 17.54 -17.71
C GLU A 300 -14.13 17.02 -18.52
N ARG A 301 -13.60 15.84 -18.15
CA ARG A 301 -12.52 15.20 -18.89
C ARG A 301 -12.91 14.83 -20.31
N ILE A 302 -14.16 14.41 -20.54
CA ILE A 302 -14.69 14.24 -21.90
C ILE A 302 -14.69 15.59 -22.62
N ARG A 303 -15.29 16.62 -22.02
CA ARG A 303 -15.43 17.96 -22.62
C ARG A 303 -14.10 18.59 -23.01
N LEU A 304 -13.08 18.45 -22.16
CA LEU A 304 -11.74 19.03 -22.34
C LEU A 304 -10.76 18.07 -23.01
N GLN A 305 -11.21 16.88 -23.42
CA GLN A 305 -10.35 15.79 -23.91
C GLN A 305 -9.16 15.48 -22.99
N ASN A 306 -9.38 15.57 -21.69
CA ASN A 306 -8.36 15.38 -20.67
C ASN A 306 -8.20 13.89 -20.33
N VAL A 307 -6.96 13.42 -20.31
CA VAL A 307 -6.61 12.04 -20.01
C VAL A 307 -6.41 11.85 -18.50
N PHE A 308 -6.87 10.73 -17.97
CA PHE A 308 -6.56 10.33 -16.60
C PHE A 308 -5.33 9.42 -16.57
N TRP A 309 -4.39 9.69 -15.68
CA TRP A 309 -3.24 8.84 -15.40
C TRP A 309 -3.36 8.25 -14.00
N SER A 310 -3.15 6.95 -13.87
CA SER A 310 -3.10 6.31 -12.56
C SER A 310 -1.75 6.53 -11.87
N PRO A 311 -1.69 6.43 -10.53
CA PRO A 311 -0.43 6.19 -9.83
C PRO A 311 0.33 5.02 -10.45
N SER A 312 1.66 5.05 -10.35
CA SER A 312 2.48 3.92 -10.77
C SER A 312 2.27 2.72 -9.84
N PHE A 313 2.24 1.54 -10.42
CA PHE A 313 2.19 0.28 -9.70
C PHE A 313 3.23 -0.70 -10.25
N TYR A 314 3.58 -1.68 -9.41
CA TYR A 314 4.48 -2.75 -9.78
C TYR A 314 3.70 -4.03 -10.06
N SER A 315 4.17 -4.79 -11.03
CA SER A 315 3.62 -6.11 -11.35
C SER A 315 3.89 -7.18 -10.30
N SER A 316 4.90 -6.99 -9.47
CA SER A 316 5.17 -7.76 -8.25
C SER A 316 6.11 -6.95 -7.36
N ALA A 317 6.45 -7.43 -6.15
CA ALA A 317 7.32 -6.71 -5.22
C ALA A 317 8.69 -6.28 -5.82
N ARG A 318 9.18 -7.02 -6.83
CA ARG A 318 10.39 -6.68 -7.62
C ARG A 318 10.09 -6.82 -9.12
N GLY A 319 8.95 -6.29 -9.56
CA GLY A 319 8.45 -6.42 -10.93
C GLY A 319 8.64 -5.18 -11.79
N TYR A 320 8.08 -5.23 -13.00
CA TYR A 320 7.98 -4.08 -13.90
C TYR A 320 7.11 -2.98 -13.29
N LYS A 321 7.55 -1.72 -13.40
CA LYS A 321 6.79 -0.53 -13.01
C LYS A 321 5.95 -0.05 -14.19
N MET A 322 4.70 0.28 -13.94
CA MET A 322 3.75 0.71 -14.98
C MET A 322 2.66 1.62 -14.41
N CYS A 323 1.92 2.31 -15.28
CA CYS A 323 0.71 3.04 -14.92
C CYS A 323 -0.40 2.81 -15.96
N LEU A 324 -1.64 3.11 -15.60
CA LEU A 324 -2.78 3.15 -16.52
C LEU A 324 -3.00 4.56 -17.03
N LYS A 325 -3.38 4.66 -18.31
CA LYS A 325 -3.76 5.89 -18.99
C LYS A 325 -5.16 5.69 -19.55
N VAL A 326 -6.14 6.40 -19.00
CA VAL A 326 -7.55 6.29 -19.38
C VAL A 326 -7.96 7.53 -20.15
N TYR A 327 -8.59 7.33 -21.30
CA TYR A 327 -9.12 8.39 -22.16
C TYR A 327 -10.64 8.37 -22.04
N PRO A 328 -11.25 9.26 -21.23
CA PRO A 328 -12.71 9.31 -21.06
C PRO A 328 -13.44 9.59 -22.37
N ALA A 329 -12.89 10.44 -23.24
CA ALA A 329 -13.41 10.70 -24.58
C ALA A 329 -13.05 9.62 -25.62
N GLY A 330 -12.33 8.57 -25.21
CA GLY A 330 -11.78 7.57 -26.12
C GLY A 330 -10.62 8.09 -26.98
N ILE A 331 -9.95 7.18 -27.69
CA ILE A 331 -8.90 7.47 -28.67
C ILE A 331 -8.97 6.45 -29.81
N GLY A 332 -8.55 6.86 -31.01
CA GLY A 332 -8.47 5.97 -32.18
C GLY A 332 -9.84 5.40 -32.54
N LEU A 333 -9.95 4.08 -32.64
CA LEU A 333 -11.19 3.42 -33.08
C LEU A 333 -12.38 3.56 -32.09
N GLY A 334 -12.13 4.01 -30.86
CA GLY A 334 -13.18 4.24 -29.85
C GLY A 334 -13.41 5.71 -29.52
N GLU A 335 -12.80 6.63 -30.27
CA GLU A 335 -12.95 8.07 -30.05
C GLU A 335 -14.43 8.48 -30.07
N ASN A 336 -14.83 9.29 -29.09
CA ASN A 336 -16.17 9.82 -28.83
C ASN A 336 -17.30 8.78 -28.71
N SER A 337 -16.99 7.49 -28.60
CA SER A 337 -17.99 6.40 -28.49
C SER A 337 -17.72 5.48 -27.31
N HIS A 338 -16.46 5.33 -26.93
CA HIS A 338 -16.01 4.43 -25.88
C HIS A 338 -15.03 5.15 -24.96
N VAL A 339 -14.92 4.65 -23.74
CA VAL A 339 -13.74 4.91 -22.91
C VAL A 339 -12.61 4.02 -23.42
N SER A 340 -11.42 4.57 -23.59
CA SER A 340 -10.21 3.78 -23.90
C SER A 340 -9.32 3.65 -22.68
N ILE A 341 -8.72 2.48 -22.48
CA ILE A 341 -7.81 2.21 -21.36
C ILE A 341 -6.51 1.68 -21.93
N HIS A 342 -5.41 2.33 -21.58
CA HIS A 342 -4.05 1.95 -21.96
C HIS A 342 -3.21 1.73 -20.70
N CYS A 343 -2.13 0.97 -20.85
CA CYS A 343 -1.08 0.81 -19.87
C CYS A 343 0.23 1.30 -20.48
N VAL A 344 1.11 1.83 -19.64
CA VAL A 344 2.39 2.41 -20.02
C VAL A 344 3.45 1.87 -19.08
N LEU A 345 4.55 1.36 -19.64
CA LEU A 345 5.73 0.98 -18.85
C LEU A 345 6.45 2.24 -18.36
N MET A 346 6.96 2.20 -17.14
CA MET A 346 7.74 3.27 -16.54
C MET A 346 9.12 2.74 -16.17
N LYS A 347 10.11 3.62 -16.07
CA LYS A 347 11.43 3.26 -15.56
C LYS A 347 11.31 2.70 -14.13
N GLY A 348 11.65 1.43 -13.97
CA GLY A 348 11.62 0.70 -12.71
C GLY A 348 13.00 0.59 -12.05
N GLU A 349 13.02 0.54 -10.73
CA GLU A 349 14.25 0.32 -9.94
C GLU A 349 14.91 -1.04 -10.26
N TYR A 350 14.08 -2.02 -10.63
CA TYR A 350 14.49 -3.41 -10.89
C TYR A 350 14.71 -3.70 -12.37
N ASP A 351 14.64 -2.72 -13.28
CA ASP A 351 14.69 -2.95 -14.73
C ASP A 351 15.96 -3.66 -15.21
N ASN A 352 17.07 -3.55 -14.47
CA ASN A 352 18.32 -4.28 -14.73
C ASN A 352 18.22 -5.80 -14.46
N GLU A 353 17.31 -6.21 -13.57
CA GLU A 353 17.09 -7.60 -13.17
C GLU A 353 15.95 -8.25 -13.96
N LEU A 354 15.15 -7.43 -14.65
CA LEU A 354 13.96 -7.84 -15.39
C LEU A 354 14.27 -8.18 -16.85
N LYS A 355 13.45 -9.06 -17.44
CA LYS A 355 13.62 -9.50 -18.82
C LYS A 355 12.90 -8.59 -19.80
N TRP A 356 13.48 -8.44 -20.98
CA TRP A 356 12.94 -7.61 -22.05
C TRP A 356 13.02 -8.39 -23.37
N PRO A 357 12.08 -8.18 -24.32
CA PRO A 357 10.93 -7.28 -24.27
C PRO A 357 9.80 -7.77 -23.36
N PHE A 358 9.04 -6.83 -22.78
CA PHE A 358 7.90 -7.10 -21.92
C PHE A 358 6.74 -7.73 -22.70
N THR A 359 6.13 -8.78 -22.15
CA THR A 359 4.94 -9.43 -22.70
C THR A 359 4.02 -9.87 -21.57
N ALA A 360 2.77 -9.40 -21.61
CA ALA A 360 1.82 -9.63 -20.53
C ALA A 360 0.37 -9.38 -20.97
N ASP A 361 -0.56 -9.92 -20.20
CA ASP A 361 -1.95 -9.48 -20.15
C ASP A 361 -2.19 -8.71 -18.85
N VAL A 362 -2.54 -7.43 -18.96
CA VAL A 362 -2.95 -6.60 -17.81
C VAL A 362 -4.47 -6.59 -17.75
N VAL A 363 -5.04 -7.18 -16.70
CA VAL A 363 -6.49 -7.31 -16.51
C VAL A 363 -7.00 -6.18 -15.62
N VAL A 364 -7.87 -5.35 -16.18
CA VAL A 364 -8.46 -4.18 -15.51
C VAL A 364 -9.98 -4.39 -15.41
N ASP A 365 -10.53 -4.25 -14.21
CA ASP A 365 -11.96 -4.26 -13.97
C ASP A 365 -12.46 -2.80 -13.82
N ILE A 366 -13.44 -2.39 -14.63
CA ILE A 366 -14.22 -1.17 -14.41
C ILE A 366 -15.33 -1.53 -13.43
N LEU A 367 -15.30 -0.90 -12.26
CA LEU A 367 -16.10 -1.33 -11.12
C LEU A 367 -17.56 -0.91 -11.28
N ASN A 368 -18.44 -1.85 -10.94
CA ASN A 368 -19.86 -1.60 -10.81
C ASN A 368 -20.13 -0.96 -9.44
N TRP A 369 -20.73 0.22 -9.43
CA TRP A 369 -21.04 0.98 -8.22
C TRP A 369 -22.08 0.28 -7.34
N MET A 370 -22.93 -0.56 -7.92
CA MET A 370 -24.04 -1.17 -7.18
C MET A 370 -23.59 -2.36 -6.32
N HIS A 371 -22.68 -3.20 -6.82
CA HIS A 371 -22.23 -4.42 -6.16
C HIS A 371 -20.75 -4.74 -6.48
N ASP A 372 -20.01 -5.39 -5.57
CA ASP A 372 -18.66 -5.96 -5.82
C ASP A 372 -18.73 -7.25 -6.68
N SER A 373 -19.52 -7.18 -7.74
CA SER A 373 -19.73 -8.25 -8.72
C SER A 373 -20.13 -7.63 -10.04
N HIS A 374 -20.01 -8.40 -11.14
CA HIS A 374 -20.37 -7.93 -12.48
C HIS A 374 -19.60 -6.67 -12.88
N HIS A 375 -18.32 -6.59 -12.52
CA HIS A 375 -17.43 -5.57 -13.05
C HIS A 375 -17.17 -5.80 -14.53
N HIS A 376 -16.98 -4.72 -15.28
CA HIS A 376 -16.68 -4.82 -16.70
C HIS A 376 -15.18 -5.04 -16.89
N ARG A 377 -14.82 -6.22 -17.38
CA ARG A 377 -13.43 -6.66 -17.48
C ARG A 377 -12.81 -6.30 -18.83
N VAL A 378 -11.65 -5.68 -18.79
CA VAL A 378 -10.86 -5.26 -19.94
C VAL A 378 -9.49 -5.92 -19.84
N VAL A 379 -9.04 -6.56 -20.91
CA VAL A 379 -7.70 -7.17 -20.99
C VAL A 379 -6.84 -6.33 -21.93
N LEU A 380 -5.74 -5.78 -21.41
CA LEU A 380 -4.76 -5.02 -22.17
C LEU A 380 -3.59 -5.94 -22.52
N LYS A 381 -3.62 -6.47 -23.74
CA LYS A 381 -2.61 -7.41 -24.23
C LYS A 381 -1.38 -6.65 -24.74
N VAL A 382 -0.20 -7.10 -24.35
CA VAL A 382 1.07 -6.67 -24.95
C VAL A 382 1.92 -7.89 -25.31
N ASN A 383 2.18 -8.05 -26.60
CA ASN A 383 2.76 -9.24 -27.21
C ASN A 383 3.64 -8.89 -28.42
N GLU A 384 4.03 -9.89 -29.20
CA GLU A 384 4.92 -9.74 -30.35
C GLU A 384 4.42 -8.84 -31.47
N ASP A 385 3.11 -8.70 -31.60
CA ASP A 385 2.48 -7.84 -32.58
C ASP A 385 2.35 -6.39 -32.09
N SER A 386 2.54 -6.16 -30.79
CA SER A 386 2.49 -4.83 -30.22
C SER A 386 3.74 -4.04 -30.62
N VAL A 387 3.57 -2.73 -30.81
CA VAL A 387 4.66 -1.81 -31.19
C VAL A 387 5.88 -2.06 -30.29
N HIS A 388 7.05 -2.28 -30.90
CA HIS A 388 8.24 -2.70 -30.18
C HIS A 388 8.59 -1.75 -29.01
N SER A 389 8.44 -0.43 -29.21
CA SER A 389 8.67 0.60 -28.19
C SER A 389 7.74 0.52 -26.97
N SER A 390 6.60 -0.17 -27.08
CA SER A 390 5.67 -0.39 -25.96
C SER A 390 6.10 -1.58 -25.08
N ARG A 391 7.19 -2.26 -25.48
CA ARG A 391 7.69 -3.49 -24.86
C ARG A 391 9.16 -3.42 -24.51
N THR A 392 9.86 -2.40 -24.97
CA THR A 392 11.27 -2.18 -24.64
C THR A 392 11.40 -1.59 -23.26
N ARG A 393 12.59 -1.76 -22.69
CA ARG A 393 13.00 -1.09 -21.48
C ARG A 393 12.93 0.42 -21.68
N VAL A 394 12.41 1.12 -20.67
CA VAL A 394 12.37 2.58 -20.64
C VAL A 394 13.78 3.10 -20.33
N ASP A 395 14.31 3.97 -21.19
CA ASP A 395 15.67 4.51 -21.07
C ASP A 395 15.80 5.63 -20.02
N GLN A 396 17.00 6.16 -19.80
CA GLN A 396 17.22 7.21 -18.80
C GLN A 396 16.72 8.60 -19.23
N ALA A 397 16.44 8.81 -20.52
CA ALA A 397 16.04 10.10 -21.06
C ALA A 397 14.52 10.30 -21.02
N ASN A 398 13.75 9.21 -21.11
CA ASN A 398 12.29 9.22 -21.00
C ASN A 398 11.84 8.52 -19.72
N GLU A 399 10.94 9.13 -18.95
CA GLU A 399 10.37 8.48 -17.75
C GLU A 399 9.25 7.47 -18.08
N LEU A 400 8.70 7.55 -19.29
CA LEU A 400 7.56 6.78 -19.79
C LEU A 400 7.89 6.08 -21.11
N GLY A 401 7.51 4.81 -21.22
CA GLY A 401 7.54 4.06 -22.48
C GLY A 401 6.36 4.39 -23.39
N HIS A 402 6.28 3.72 -24.53
CA HIS A 402 5.10 3.82 -25.40
C HIS A 402 3.94 3.01 -24.82
N GLY A 403 2.71 3.54 -24.86
CA GLY A 403 1.54 2.89 -24.30
C GLY A 403 0.93 1.83 -25.22
N TRP A 404 0.33 0.80 -24.63
CA TRP A 404 -0.53 -0.18 -25.31
C TRP A 404 -1.89 -0.24 -24.62
N GLY A 405 -2.96 -0.62 -25.31
CA GLY A 405 -4.27 -0.61 -24.68
C GLY A 405 -5.41 -1.08 -25.54
N ASN A 406 -6.62 -0.87 -25.03
CA ASN A 406 -7.87 -1.14 -25.72
C ASN A 406 -8.61 0.19 -25.97
N SER A 407 -8.74 0.56 -27.25
CA SER A 407 -9.45 1.76 -27.66
C SER A 407 -10.97 1.68 -27.42
N LYS A 408 -11.55 0.48 -27.34
CA LYS A 408 -12.98 0.23 -27.12
C LYS A 408 -13.20 -0.51 -25.80
N ALA A 409 -12.69 0.03 -24.70
CA ALA A 409 -12.71 -0.65 -23.41
C ALA A 409 -14.14 -0.80 -22.86
N ILE A 410 -14.95 0.26 -22.89
CA ILE A 410 -16.38 0.22 -22.56
C ILE A 410 -17.13 1.29 -23.38
N GLU A 411 -18.29 0.93 -23.91
CA GLU A 411 -19.15 1.85 -24.67
C GLU A 411 -19.88 2.82 -23.72
N PHE A 412 -20.09 4.07 -24.13
CA PHE A 412 -20.78 5.07 -23.31
C PHE A 412 -22.20 4.66 -22.93
N GLY A 413 -22.93 3.98 -23.81
CA GLY A 413 -24.27 3.46 -23.52
C GLY A 413 -24.30 2.42 -22.39
N SER A 414 -23.17 1.75 -22.13
CA SER A 414 -23.05 0.75 -21.07
C SER A 414 -22.66 1.34 -19.72
N LEU A 415 -22.27 2.63 -19.64
CA LEU A 415 -21.82 3.26 -18.39
C LEU A 415 -22.94 3.45 -17.36
N PHE A 416 -24.17 3.58 -17.84
CA PHE A 416 -25.37 3.86 -17.05
C PHE A 416 -26.29 2.63 -17.01
N PRO A 417 -27.05 2.45 -15.92
CA PRO A 417 -27.98 1.34 -15.82
C PRO A 417 -29.12 1.49 -16.83
N THR A 418 -29.55 0.36 -17.40
CA THR A 418 -30.69 0.27 -18.32
C THR A 418 -31.76 -0.66 -17.74
N SER A 419 -32.94 -0.69 -18.35
CA SER A 419 -34.01 -1.63 -17.94
C SER A 419 -33.61 -3.10 -18.05
N SER A 420 -32.63 -3.42 -18.90
CA SER A 420 -32.10 -4.77 -19.12
C SER A 420 -30.80 -5.07 -18.36
N SER A 421 -30.08 -4.06 -17.87
CA SER A 421 -28.83 -4.22 -17.14
C SER A 421 -28.75 -3.23 -15.97
N PRO A 422 -28.85 -3.68 -14.70
CA PRO A 422 -28.79 -2.79 -13.53
C PRO A 422 -27.36 -2.34 -13.20
N MET A 423 -26.38 -2.61 -14.07
CA MET A 423 -24.97 -2.29 -13.83
C MET A 423 -24.74 -0.80 -14.04
N GLN A 424 -24.02 -0.18 -13.10
CA GLN A 424 -23.70 1.24 -13.15
C GLN A 424 -22.21 1.42 -12.97
N TYR A 425 -21.50 1.83 -14.02
CA TYR A 425 -20.04 2.01 -13.99
C TYR A 425 -19.63 3.48 -13.83
N LEU A 426 -20.57 4.41 -14.10
CA LEU A 426 -20.43 5.83 -13.80
C LEU A 426 -21.52 6.28 -12.81
N LEU A 427 -21.11 6.82 -11.68
CA LEU A 427 -21.99 7.39 -10.65
C LEU A 427 -21.37 8.67 -10.11
N ASP A 428 -22.17 9.71 -9.91
CA ASP A 428 -21.75 11.00 -9.35
C ASP A 428 -20.49 11.56 -10.06
N ASP A 429 -20.48 11.48 -11.40
CA ASP A 429 -19.36 11.89 -12.28
C ASP A 429 -18.01 11.22 -11.99
N CYS A 430 -18.07 10.02 -11.40
CA CYS A 430 -16.92 9.22 -11.02
C CYS A 430 -16.96 7.80 -11.63
N MET A 431 -15.83 7.36 -12.18
CA MET A 431 -15.61 5.99 -12.64
C MET A 431 -14.52 5.33 -11.78
N ARG A 432 -14.73 4.10 -11.30
CA ARG A 432 -13.70 3.35 -10.57
C ARG A 432 -13.11 2.25 -11.44
N ILE A 433 -11.79 2.08 -11.36
CA ILE A 433 -11.05 1.01 -12.02
C ILE A 433 -10.19 0.26 -11.01
N ARG A 434 -10.05 -1.04 -11.21
CA ARG A 434 -9.25 -1.94 -10.36
C ARG A 434 -8.31 -2.73 -11.25
N ILE A 435 -7.04 -2.80 -10.88
CA ILE A 435 -6.11 -3.77 -11.48
C ILE A 435 -6.40 -5.12 -10.83
N HIS A 436 -6.97 -6.03 -11.62
CA HIS A 436 -7.39 -7.34 -11.14
C HIS A 436 -6.22 -8.31 -11.06
N GLU A 437 -5.45 -8.41 -12.15
CA GLU A 437 -4.30 -9.31 -12.27
C GLU A 437 -3.37 -8.81 -13.38
N ILE A 438 -2.08 -9.15 -13.27
CA ILE A 438 -1.09 -8.96 -14.33
C ILE A 438 -0.44 -10.31 -14.61
N VAL A 439 -0.68 -10.85 -15.80
CA VAL A 439 -0.15 -12.15 -16.22
C VAL A 439 1.04 -11.90 -17.12
N ILE A 440 2.25 -12.04 -16.58
CA ILE A 440 3.49 -11.87 -17.35
C ILE A 440 3.86 -13.20 -18.00
N TYR A 441 3.94 -13.19 -19.33
CA TYR A 441 4.43 -14.33 -20.08
C TYR A 441 5.96 -14.27 -20.08
N SER A 442 6.59 -14.88 -19.06
CA SER A 442 8.03 -15.10 -19.11
C SER A 442 8.34 -16.18 -20.14
N THR A 443 9.35 -15.98 -20.97
CA THR A 443 9.97 -16.98 -21.85
C THR A 443 10.60 -18.18 -21.10
N GLN A 444 10.24 -18.40 -19.83
CA GLN A 444 10.71 -19.49 -18.96
C GLN A 444 9.59 -20.20 -18.20
N LEU A 445 8.43 -20.44 -18.81
CA LEU A 445 7.84 -21.77 -18.59
C LEU A 445 8.80 -22.73 -19.29
N LEU A 446 9.58 -23.52 -18.53
CA LEU A 446 10.49 -24.53 -19.08
C LEU A 446 9.80 -25.19 -20.27
N GLU A 447 10.36 -25.04 -21.48
CA GLU A 447 9.90 -25.81 -22.63
C GLU A 447 9.98 -27.28 -22.24
N LYS A 448 8.84 -27.85 -21.86
CA LYS A 448 8.73 -29.29 -21.66
C LYS A 448 8.58 -29.88 -23.04
N THR A 449 9.70 -30.28 -23.62
CA THR A 449 9.66 -31.10 -24.81
C THR A 449 8.99 -32.43 -24.46
N PRO A 450 8.08 -32.94 -25.30
CA PRO A 450 7.47 -34.24 -25.07
C PRO A 450 8.55 -35.31 -24.95
N HIS A 451 8.44 -36.19 -23.96
CA HIS A 451 9.46 -37.20 -23.66
C HIS A 451 9.81 -38.11 -24.85
N TRP A 452 8.90 -38.32 -25.80
CA TRP A 452 9.13 -39.08 -27.02
C TRP A 452 10.12 -38.41 -28.00
N LYS A 453 10.35 -37.10 -27.88
CA LYS A 453 11.28 -36.35 -28.74
C LYS A 453 12.75 -36.65 -28.43
N GLY A 454 13.04 -37.15 -27.22
CA GLY A 454 14.37 -37.63 -26.82
C GLY A 454 14.69 -39.07 -27.25
N SER A 455 13.70 -39.81 -27.74
CA SER A 455 13.87 -41.20 -28.19
C SER A 455 13.94 -41.20 -29.72
N MET A 456 15.15 -41.37 -30.25
CA MET A 456 15.44 -41.32 -31.69
C MET A 456 14.51 -42.21 -32.51
N VAL A 457 13.62 -41.59 -33.28
CA VAL A 457 13.16 -42.07 -34.58
C VAL A 457 13.14 -40.83 -35.48
N ARG A 458 13.81 -40.88 -36.64
CA ARG A 458 13.84 -39.79 -37.62
C ARG A 458 12.42 -39.48 -38.09
N LEU A 459 11.75 -38.54 -37.43
CA LEU A 459 10.57 -37.89 -37.97
C LEU A 459 11.00 -36.94 -39.09
N PRO A 460 10.19 -36.74 -40.14
CA PRO A 460 10.46 -35.74 -41.17
C PRO A 460 10.69 -34.37 -40.51
N GLN A 461 11.61 -33.59 -41.09
CA GLN A 461 12.02 -32.29 -40.54
C GLN A 461 10.80 -31.36 -40.48
N SER A 462 10.24 -31.18 -39.29
CA SER A 462 9.10 -30.28 -39.06
C SER A 462 9.46 -28.87 -39.52
N LEU A 463 8.58 -28.24 -40.30
CA LEU A 463 8.80 -26.89 -40.83
C LEU A 463 8.92 -25.83 -39.73
N ALA A 464 8.12 -25.97 -38.67
CA ALA A 464 8.20 -25.16 -37.45
C ALA A 464 7.58 -25.93 -36.27
N GLU A 465 8.13 -25.77 -35.07
CA GLU A 465 7.63 -26.37 -33.83
C GLU A 465 7.56 -25.29 -32.74
N PHE A 466 6.50 -25.28 -31.93
CA PHE A 466 6.30 -24.26 -30.90
C PHE A 466 5.57 -24.85 -29.68
N THR A 467 5.80 -24.23 -28.52
CA THR A 467 5.16 -24.59 -27.25
C THR A 467 4.19 -23.49 -26.83
N VAL A 468 2.91 -23.82 -26.66
CA VAL A 468 1.94 -22.88 -26.09
C VAL A 468 2.04 -22.94 -24.56
N THR A 469 2.48 -21.83 -23.97
CA THR A 469 2.62 -21.70 -22.52
C THR A 469 1.38 -21.04 -21.92
N GLY A 470 1.13 -21.20 -20.61
CA GLY A 470 0.02 -20.50 -19.94
C GLY A 470 -1.40 -20.89 -20.36
N VAL A 471 -1.61 -22.09 -20.93
CA VAL A 471 -2.91 -22.57 -21.46
C VAL A 471 -4.08 -22.38 -20.48
N THR A 472 -3.88 -22.63 -19.19
CA THR A 472 -4.93 -22.45 -18.17
C THR A 472 -5.36 -21.00 -18.04
N GLN A 473 -4.44 -20.04 -18.16
CA GLN A 473 -4.76 -18.61 -18.13
C GLN A 473 -5.47 -18.18 -19.42
N HIS A 474 -5.00 -18.65 -20.58
CA HIS A 474 -5.66 -18.39 -21.86
C HIS A 474 -7.12 -18.88 -21.85
N LEU A 475 -7.40 -20.04 -21.26
CA LEU A 475 -8.76 -20.56 -21.05
C LEU A 475 -9.57 -19.76 -20.02
N LEU A 476 -8.92 -19.28 -18.95
CA LEU A 476 -9.61 -18.55 -17.89
C LEU A 476 -10.10 -17.18 -18.38
N TYR A 477 -9.30 -16.52 -19.22
CA TYR A 477 -9.49 -15.14 -19.69
C TYR A 477 -9.92 -15.01 -21.16
N ASN A 478 -10.16 -16.13 -21.85
CA ASN A 478 -10.61 -16.15 -23.24
C ASN A 478 -9.67 -15.36 -24.17
N THR A 479 -8.37 -15.55 -23.98
CA THR A 479 -7.32 -14.86 -24.75
C THR A 479 -6.82 -15.77 -25.87
N GLU A 480 -6.07 -15.21 -26.83
CA GLU A 480 -5.46 -15.96 -27.93
C GLU A 480 -3.96 -16.11 -27.70
N TYR A 481 -3.38 -17.18 -28.22
CA TYR A 481 -1.93 -17.33 -28.33
C TYR A 481 -1.52 -17.16 -29.78
N ILE A 482 -0.44 -16.41 -30.03
CA ILE A 482 0.12 -16.19 -31.36
C ILE A 482 1.56 -16.72 -31.35
N SER A 483 1.89 -17.59 -32.30
CA SER A 483 3.24 -18.14 -32.46
C SER A 483 4.21 -17.11 -33.03
N GLN A 484 5.51 -17.35 -32.84
CA GLN A 484 6.55 -16.72 -33.66
C GLN A 484 6.26 -16.93 -35.16
N PRO A 485 6.61 -15.97 -36.02
CA PRO A 485 6.49 -16.15 -37.45
C PRO A 485 7.50 -17.18 -37.95
N PHE A 486 7.07 -18.01 -38.90
CA PHE A 486 7.91 -18.98 -39.61
C PHE A 486 7.71 -18.86 -41.12
N TYR A 487 8.64 -19.38 -41.90
CA TYR A 487 8.61 -19.27 -43.35
C TYR A 487 8.34 -20.64 -43.98
N THR A 488 7.66 -20.67 -45.12
CA THR A 488 7.42 -21.94 -45.84
C THR A 488 8.70 -22.58 -46.39
N ASP A 489 9.71 -21.76 -46.64
CA ASP A 489 11.09 -22.12 -47.02
C ASP A 489 11.99 -20.87 -46.88
N SER A 490 13.27 -20.95 -47.26
CA SER A 490 14.23 -19.84 -47.13
C SER A 490 13.82 -18.54 -47.84
N ASN A 491 12.98 -18.61 -48.87
CA ASN A 491 12.46 -17.45 -49.62
C ASN A 491 10.92 -17.45 -49.69
N GLY A 492 10.28 -18.20 -48.79
CA GLY A 492 8.87 -18.54 -48.85
C GLY A 492 7.95 -17.53 -48.14
N PHE A 493 6.66 -17.86 -48.10
CA PHE A 493 5.66 -17.02 -47.42
C PHE A 493 5.89 -17.02 -45.91
N LYS A 494 5.80 -15.82 -45.30
CA LYS A 494 5.85 -15.64 -43.84
C LYS A 494 4.48 -15.96 -43.24
N LEU A 495 4.41 -17.00 -42.43
CA LEU A 495 3.21 -17.49 -41.77
C LEU A 495 3.34 -17.36 -40.25
N ARG A 496 2.21 -17.34 -39.54
CA ARG A 496 2.13 -17.45 -38.08
C ARG A 496 0.87 -18.24 -37.70
N LEU A 497 0.89 -18.88 -36.55
CA LEU A 497 -0.26 -19.63 -36.03
C LEU A 497 -0.91 -18.88 -34.89
N GLU A 498 -2.23 -18.75 -34.97
CA GLU A 498 -3.07 -18.15 -33.94
C GLU A 498 -3.97 -19.22 -33.34
N VAL A 499 -3.94 -19.35 -32.01
CA VAL A 499 -4.69 -20.34 -31.24
C VAL A 499 -5.67 -19.59 -30.35
N ASN A 500 -6.95 -19.64 -30.69
CA ASN A 500 -8.02 -18.99 -29.95
C ASN A 500 -8.53 -19.89 -28.82
N PHE A 501 -8.49 -19.43 -27.57
CA PHE A 501 -8.99 -20.17 -26.40
C PHE A 501 -10.40 -19.71 -26.05
N SER A 502 -11.38 -20.10 -26.88
CA SER A 502 -12.78 -19.74 -26.68
C SER A 502 -13.45 -20.57 -25.57
N ARG A 503 -14.07 -19.94 -24.57
CA ARG A 503 -14.85 -20.62 -23.50
C ARG A 503 -16.04 -21.43 -24.01
N GLU A 504 -16.47 -21.22 -25.26
CA GLU A 504 -17.57 -21.94 -25.91
C GLU A 504 -17.38 -23.47 -25.97
N ARG A 505 -16.23 -24.01 -25.54
CA ARG A 505 -15.97 -25.46 -25.53
C ARG A 505 -15.49 -26.07 -24.21
N LEU A 506 -15.60 -25.39 -23.09
CA LEU A 506 -15.55 -26.05 -21.78
C LEU A 506 -16.92 -26.02 -21.12
N LEU A 507 -17.85 -26.73 -21.77
CA LEU A 507 -19.15 -27.06 -21.20
C LEU A 507 -18.92 -27.77 -19.87
N SER A 508 -19.70 -27.44 -18.84
CA SER A 508 -19.65 -28.21 -17.60
C SER A 508 -19.90 -29.70 -17.90
N ASN A 509 -19.35 -30.64 -17.12
CA ASN A 509 -19.62 -32.08 -17.31
C ASN A 509 -21.14 -32.37 -17.42
N GLU A 510 -21.96 -31.59 -16.70
CA GLU A 510 -23.42 -31.69 -16.72
C GLU A 510 -24.02 -31.20 -18.05
N GLU A 511 -23.50 -30.11 -18.59
CA GLU A 511 -23.91 -29.58 -19.89
C GLU A 511 -23.43 -30.45 -21.06
N GLN A 512 -22.20 -30.96 -20.99
CA GLN A 512 -21.69 -31.96 -21.92
C GLN A 512 -22.63 -33.17 -21.97
N SER A 513 -23.10 -33.63 -20.81
CA SER A 513 -24.03 -34.77 -20.69
C SER A 513 -25.41 -34.45 -21.28
N VAL A 514 -25.97 -33.27 -21.01
CA VAL A 514 -27.26 -32.83 -21.58
C VAL A 514 -27.15 -32.66 -23.10
N ARG A 515 -26.06 -32.09 -23.61
CA ARG A 515 -25.83 -31.93 -25.05
C ARG A 515 -25.62 -33.27 -25.76
N VAL A 516 -24.96 -34.24 -25.13
CA VAL A 516 -24.87 -35.61 -25.66
C VAL A 516 -26.25 -36.26 -25.72
N LEU A 517 -27.08 -36.10 -24.69
CA LEU A 517 -28.46 -36.59 -24.67
C LEU A 517 -29.33 -35.92 -25.75
N MET A 518 -29.20 -34.60 -25.91
CA MET A 518 -29.99 -33.79 -26.84
C MET A 518 -29.50 -33.86 -28.29
N ARG A 519 -28.30 -34.40 -28.55
CA ARG A 519 -27.71 -34.50 -29.91
C ARG A 519 -28.62 -35.20 -30.92
N ARG A 520 -29.41 -36.18 -30.48
CA ARG A 520 -30.35 -36.90 -31.37
C ARG A 520 -31.58 -36.07 -31.72
N PHE A 521 -32.05 -35.23 -30.79
CA PHE A 521 -33.20 -34.34 -30.97
C PHE A 521 -32.84 -33.06 -31.72
N ALA A 522 -31.60 -32.57 -31.56
CA ALA A 522 -31.03 -31.43 -32.27
C ALA A 522 -31.00 -31.61 -33.80
N ARG A 523 -31.24 -32.82 -34.32
CA ARG A 523 -31.35 -33.08 -35.77
C ARG A 523 -32.70 -32.65 -36.36
N PHE A 524 -33.71 -32.45 -35.50
CA PHE A 524 -35.09 -32.14 -35.87
C PHE A 524 -35.53 -30.75 -35.41
N LEU A 525 -34.63 -30.01 -34.77
CA LEU A 525 -34.85 -28.67 -34.23
C LEU A 525 -33.82 -27.73 -34.84
N ASP A 526 -34.20 -26.48 -35.05
CA ASP A 526 -33.25 -25.43 -35.43
C ASP A 526 -32.29 -25.11 -34.28
N ALA A 527 -31.18 -24.44 -34.62
CA ALA A 527 -30.10 -24.17 -33.67
C ALA A 527 -30.58 -23.34 -32.47
N GLU A 528 -31.47 -22.37 -32.69
CA GLU A 528 -31.98 -21.49 -31.64
C GLU A 528 -32.91 -22.26 -30.68
N THR A 529 -33.82 -23.06 -31.22
CA THR A 529 -34.73 -23.88 -30.40
C THR A 529 -33.97 -24.97 -29.63
N THR A 530 -32.95 -25.58 -30.25
CA THR A 530 -32.08 -26.57 -29.60
C THR A 530 -31.36 -25.96 -28.40
N GLU A 531 -30.83 -24.75 -28.55
CA GLU A 531 -30.11 -24.05 -27.49
C GLU A 531 -31.05 -23.65 -26.35
N LYS A 532 -32.24 -23.12 -26.66
CA LYS A 532 -33.27 -22.80 -25.66
C LYS A 532 -33.68 -24.05 -24.86
N LEU A 533 -33.81 -25.19 -25.53
CA LEU A 533 -34.17 -26.46 -24.88
C LEU A 533 -33.05 -26.99 -23.96
N ILE A 534 -31.80 -26.96 -24.42
CA ILE A 534 -30.63 -27.32 -23.59
C ILE A 534 -30.56 -26.43 -22.35
N GLN A 535 -30.76 -25.13 -22.52
CA GLN A 535 -30.74 -24.17 -21.42
C GLN A 535 -31.89 -24.40 -20.43
N SER A 536 -33.07 -24.82 -20.91
CA SER A 536 -34.20 -25.21 -20.06
C SER A 536 -33.87 -26.41 -19.16
N PHE A 537 -33.26 -27.47 -19.70
CA PHE A 537 -32.85 -28.65 -18.92
C PHE A 537 -31.77 -28.33 -17.87
N LEU A 538 -30.84 -27.44 -18.21
CA LEU A 538 -29.83 -26.98 -17.25
C LEU A 538 -30.46 -26.15 -16.12
N ASN A 539 -31.46 -25.33 -16.45
CA ASN A 539 -32.20 -24.54 -15.47
C ASN A 539 -33.03 -25.44 -14.53
N GLU A 540 -33.71 -26.46 -15.08
CA GLU A 540 -34.45 -27.45 -14.30
C GLU A 540 -33.53 -28.16 -13.29
N LYS A 541 -32.37 -28.64 -13.73
CA LYS A 541 -31.38 -29.26 -12.84
C LYS A 541 -30.88 -28.31 -11.74
N ARG A 542 -30.66 -27.03 -12.07
CA ARG A 542 -30.30 -26.00 -11.08
C ARG A 542 -31.40 -25.81 -10.04
N LEU A 543 -32.65 -25.72 -10.48
CA LEU A 543 -33.80 -25.57 -9.60
C LEU A 543 -33.94 -26.77 -8.64
N ILE A 544 -33.80 -28.00 -9.15
CA ILE A 544 -33.85 -29.21 -8.31
C ILE A 544 -32.74 -29.21 -7.25
N LYS A 545 -31.51 -28.86 -7.63
CA LYS A 545 -30.39 -28.73 -6.69
C LYS A 545 -30.66 -27.66 -5.64
N ARG A 546 -31.21 -26.51 -6.06
CA ARG A 546 -31.55 -25.41 -5.17
C ARG A 546 -32.64 -25.83 -4.17
N ILE A 547 -33.67 -26.52 -4.62
CA ILE A 547 -34.74 -27.04 -3.76
C ILE A 547 -34.19 -28.01 -2.71
N LYS A 548 -33.35 -28.98 -3.11
CA LYS A 548 -32.70 -29.91 -2.16
C LYS A 548 -31.84 -29.19 -1.13
N CYS A 549 -31.11 -28.17 -1.55
CA CYS A 549 -30.28 -27.36 -0.67
C CYS A 549 -31.13 -26.58 0.35
N LEU A 550 -32.21 -25.95 -0.11
CA LEU A 550 -33.18 -25.26 0.76
C LEU A 550 -33.86 -26.21 1.75
N GLN A 551 -34.21 -27.42 1.32
CA GLN A 551 -34.74 -28.47 2.20
C GLN A 551 -33.72 -28.85 3.28
N THR A 552 -32.44 -28.98 2.91
CA THR A 552 -31.35 -29.27 3.85
C THR A 552 -31.20 -28.15 4.89
N TYR A 553 -31.22 -26.89 4.47
CA TYR A 553 -31.20 -25.74 5.39
C TYR A 553 -32.36 -25.77 6.38
N ARG A 554 -33.58 -26.11 5.92
CA ARG A 554 -34.74 -26.24 6.80
C ARG A 554 -34.56 -27.36 7.83
N CYS A 555 -34.01 -28.51 7.44
CA CYS A 555 -33.68 -29.59 8.37
C CYS A 555 -32.62 -29.19 9.40
N LEU A 556 -31.70 -28.31 9.03
CA LEU A 556 -30.67 -27.73 9.93
C LEU A 556 -31.20 -26.57 10.79
N GLY A 557 -32.52 -26.29 10.75
CA GLY A 557 -33.14 -25.21 11.52
C GLY A 557 -32.95 -23.81 10.93
N ILE A 558 -32.34 -23.68 9.75
CA ILE A 558 -32.12 -22.40 9.07
C ILE A 558 -33.40 -22.04 8.30
N LYS A 559 -34.09 -21.00 8.76
CA LYS A 559 -35.41 -20.60 8.22
C LYS A 559 -35.38 -19.36 7.32
N THR A 560 -34.22 -18.70 7.17
CA THR A 560 -34.06 -17.48 6.36
C THR A 560 -32.98 -17.65 5.30
N LEU A 561 -33.14 -16.98 4.15
CA LEU A 561 -32.15 -17.01 3.07
C LEU A 561 -30.81 -16.38 3.52
N ALA A 562 -30.86 -15.27 4.24
CA ALA A 562 -29.66 -14.65 4.83
C ALA A 562 -28.93 -15.60 5.80
N GLY A 563 -29.68 -16.39 6.58
CA GLY A 563 -29.12 -17.43 7.44
C GLY A 563 -28.42 -18.54 6.64
N SER A 564 -28.95 -18.90 5.48
CA SER A 564 -28.31 -19.89 4.59
C SER A 564 -27.02 -19.37 3.95
N GLU A 565 -26.97 -18.09 3.60
CA GLU A 565 -25.77 -17.44 3.06
C GLU A 565 -24.67 -17.31 4.12
N LEU A 566 -25.04 -17.02 5.37
CA LEU A 566 -24.10 -17.00 6.48
C LEU A 566 -23.56 -18.42 6.76
N TYR A 567 -24.43 -19.43 6.72
CA TYR A 567 -24.04 -20.83 6.90
C TYR A 567 -23.03 -21.30 5.85
N GLU A 568 -23.29 -21.03 4.56
CA GLU A 568 -22.35 -21.40 3.49
C GLU A 568 -21.03 -20.63 3.59
N ARG A 569 -21.04 -19.32 3.90
CA ARG A 569 -19.81 -18.55 4.14
C ARG A 569 -18.97 -19.14 5.28
N LEU A 570 -19.60 -19.52 6.38
CA LEU A 570 -18.92 -20.14 7.50
C LEU A 570 -18.40 -21.54 7.17
N ARG A 571 -19.16 -22.31 6.39
CA ARG A 571 -18.77 -23.63 5.90
C ARG A 571 -17.55 -23.56 4.98
N GLU A 572 -17.58 -22.68 3.98
CA GLU A 572 -16.46 -22.43 3.08
C GLU A 572 -15.21 -21.94 3.83
N LYS A 573 -15.38 -21.06 4.83
CA LYS A 573 -14.27 -20.61 5.67
C LYS A 573 -13.64 -21.79 6.43
N ARG A 574 -14.45 -22.70 6.99
CA ARG A 574 -13.94 -23.92 7.65
C ARG A 574 -13.23 -24.84 6.67
N GLU A 575 -13.74 -24.97 5.45
CA GLU A 575 -13.18 -25.82 4.40
C GLU A 575 -11.84 -25.28 3.88
N LYS A 576 -11.76 -23.97 3.58
CA LYS A 576 -10.50 -23.30 3.22
C LYS A 576 -9.45 -23.38 4.33
N THR A 577 -9.85 -23.26 5.60
CA THR A 577 -8.94 -23.45 6.73
C THR A 577 -8.42 -24.90 6.79
N ARG A 578 -9.30 -25.88 6.56
CA ARG A 578 -8.92 -27.31 6.50
C ARG A 578 -7.97 -27.59 5.34
N GLU A 579 -8.20 -27.01 4.17
CA GLU A 579 -7.31 -27.14 3.00
C GLU A 579 -5.96 -26.48 3.22
N ARG A 580 -5.91 -25.28 3.82
CA ARG A 580 -4.66 -24.61 4.19
C ARG A 580 -3.85 -25.43 5.20
N MET A 581 -4.52 -26.02 6.20
CA MET A 581 -3.87 -26.95 7.14
C MET A 581 -3.35 -28.20 6.44
N LYS A 582 -4.10 -28.76 5.48
CA LYS A 582 -3.65 -29.92 4.69
C LYS A 582 -2.44 -29.59 3.82
N ALA A 583 -2.44 -28.44 3.14
CA ALA A 583 -1.33 -27.97 2.32
C ALA A 583 -0.07 -27.65 3.15
N SER A 584 -0.24 -27.05 4.33
CA SER A 584 0.86 -26.78 5.27
C SER A 584 1.49 -28.07 5.79
N LEU A 585 0.67 -29.09 6.06
CA LEU A 585 1.14 -30.40 6.48
C LEU A 585 1.88 -31.17 5.36
N ASP A 586 1.45 -31.02 4.10
CA ASP A 586 2.14 -31.60 2.95
C ASP A 586 3.51 -30.93 2.69
N LEU A 587 3.65 -29.63 2.96
CA LEU A 587 4.92 -28.88 2.91
C LEU A 587 5.91 -29.34 3.99
N ILE A 588 5.44 -29.55 5.22
CA ILE A 588 6.26 -30.07 6.33
C ILE A 588 6.74 -31.50 6.02
N THR A 589 5.90 -32.32 5.41
CA THR A 589 6.24 -33.69 5.02
C THR A 589 7.29 -33.73 3.92
N LYS A 590 7.30 -32.76 2.99
CA LYS A 590 8.33 -32.61 1.95
C LYS A 590 9.67 -32.11 2.50
N ASN A 591 9.67 -31.15 3.43
CA ASN A 591 10.90 -30.66 4.08
C ASN A 591 11.57 -31.73 4.96
N ASN A 592 10.80 -32.60 5.62
CA ASN A 592 11.41 -33.69 6.41
C ASN A 592 12.06 -34.77 5.54
N LYS A 593 11.61 -34.94 4.27
CA LYS A 593 12.27 -35.84 3.32
C LYS A 593 13.60 -35.30 2.79
N SER A 594 13.76 -33.98 2.66
CA SER A 594 15.02 -33.37 2.23
C SER A 594 16.07 -33.29 3.35
N ILE A 595 15.66 -33.26 4.62
CA ILE A 595 16.58 -33.32 5.78
C ILE A 595 17.15 -34.74 5.94
N ALA A 596 16.34 -35.78 5.71
CA ALA A 596 16.78 -37.17 5.79
C ALA A 596 17.83 -37.57 4.72
N SER A 597 17.88 -36.88 3.58
CA SER A 597 18.91 -37.09 2.55
C SER A 597 20.27 -36.47 2.86
N THR A 598 20.31 -35.46 3.76
CA THR A 598 21.55 -34.72 4.08
C THR A 598 22.30 -35.34 5.27
N GLU A 599 21.64 -36.15 6.09
CA GLU A 599 22.27 -36.85 7.23
C GLU A 599 23.00 -38.15 6.85
N GLN A 600 22.89 -38.63 5.61
CA GLN A 600 23.62 -39.82 5.13
C GLN A 600 25.04 -39.55 4.59
N GLN A 601 25.46 -38.28 4.45
CA GLN A 601 26.81 -37.94 3.94
C GLN A 601 27.85 -37.61 5.04
N ASN A 602 27.45 -37.53 6.32
CA ASN A 602 28.35 -37.16 7.42
C ASN A 602 28.65 -38.30 8.41
N ALA A 603 28.29 -39.55 8.09
CA ALA A 603 28.63 -40.73 8.88
C ALA A 603 29.65 -41.63 8.15
N THR A 604 30.82 -41.08 7.86
CA THR A 604 32.01 -41.87 7.53
C THR A 604 33.19 -41.12 8.11
N ILE A 605 33.61 -41.51 9.32
CA ILE A 605 34.98 -41.51 9.86
C ILE A 605 34.91 -41.86 11.35
N SER A 606 35.60 -42.96 11.66
CA SER A 606 36.19 -43.36 12.95
C SER A 606 35.36 -44.14 13.98
N CYS A 607 35.60 -45.45 13.94
CA CYS A 607 35.47 -46.38 15.05
C CYS A 607 36.73 -46.36 15.94
N THR A 608 36.55 -46.80 17.19
CA THR A 608 37.52 -47.40 18.17
C THR A 608 38.12 -46.54 19.31
N ASN A 609 37.93 -47.12 20.52
CA ASN A 609 38.73 -47.13 21.76
C ASN A 609 38.51 -46.13 22.93
N ILE A 610 37.91 -46.68 24.01
CA ILE A 610 38.41 -46.91 25.39
C ILE A 610 38.97 -45.74 26.25
N GLU A 611 38.22 -45.49 27.35
CA GLU A 611 38.56 -45.20 28.78
C GLU A 611 39.56 -44.12 29.29
N LEU A 612 39.05 -43.44 30.35
CA LEU A 612 39.66 -42.92 31.60
C LEU A 612 40.33 -41.52 31.71
N GLN A 613 39.78 -40.77 32.70
CA GLN A 613 40.35 -39.81 33.67
C GLN A 613 40.88 -38.41 33.27
N GLY A 614 40.37 -37.39 33.99
CA GLY A 614 41.21 -36.49 34.79
C GLY A 614 41.50 -35.05 34.29
N GLN A 615 40.73 -34.09 34.84
CA GLN A 615 41.11 -32.71 35.24
C GLN A 615 41.64 -31.66 34.22
N GLN A 616 40.76 -30.66 33.99
CA GLN A 616 40.93 -29.19 33.99
C GLN A 616 42.18 -28.52 33.34
N ALA A 617 41.94 -27.77 32.25
CA ALA A 617 42.25 -26.33 32.10
C ALA A 617 41.60 -25.74 30.83
N MET A 618 41.31 -24.44 30.85
CA MET A 618 40.36 -23.70 30.02
C MET A 618 40.84 -23.36 28.59
N CYS A 619 39.94 -23.29 27.60
CA CYS A 619 39.35 -22.02 27.10
C CYS A 619 38.36 -22.21 25.92
N SER A 620 37.26 -21.43 25.98
CA SER A 620 36.41 -20.93 24.89
C SER A 620 35.82 -21.88 23.82
N THR A 621 34.56 -22.27 24.00
CA THR A 621 33.44 -22.04 23.04
C THR A 621 32.12 -22.33 23.77
N GLY A 622 31.54 -21.30 24.39
CA GLY A 622 30.29 -21.43 25.13
C GLY A 622 29.10 -21.70 24.20
N LYS A 623 28.72 -22.98 24.05
CA LYS A 623 27.35 -23.33 23.67
C LYS A 623 26.47 -23.16 24.91
N THR A 624 25.84 -22.00 25.03
CA THR A 624 24.74 -21.79 25.97
C THR A 624 23.61 -22.75 25.64
N LYS A 625 23.30 -23.65 26.58
CA LYS A 625 22.01 -24.36 26.61
C LYS A 625 20.90 -23.30 26.73
N TYR A 626 20.25 -22.98 25.62
CA TYR A 626 18.99 -22.24 25.65
C TYR A 626 17.96 -23.07 26.41
N SER A 627 17.69 -22.67 27.65
CA SER A 627 16.46 -23.05 28.35
C SER A 627 15.29 -22.46 27.56
N LEU A 628 14.55 -23.29 26.84
CA LEU A 628 13.39 -22.85 26.06
C LEU A 628 12.29 -22.43 27.03
N THR A 629 11.94 -21.15 27.01
CA THR A 629 10.82 -20.60 27.76
C THR A 629 9.50 -21.32 27.40
N PRO A 630 8.60 -21.56 28.37
CA PRO A 630 7.29 -22.15 28.10
C PRO A 630 6.50 -21.35 27.05
N LEU A 631 5.70 -22.04 26.23
CA LEU A 631 4.87 -21.41 25.21
C LEU A 631 3.73 -20.63 25.88
N ASN A 632 3.60 -19.33 25.59
CA ASN A 632 2.45 -18.55 26.01
C ASN A 632 1.23 -18.93 25.15
N ILE A 633 0.23 -19.56 25.77
CA ILE A 633 -0.98 -20.05 25.10
C ILE A 633 -2.20 -19.15 25.32
N THR A 634 -2.11 -18.04 26.06
CA THR A 634 -3.25 -17.26 26.60
C THR A 634 -4.29 -16.82 25.55
N TYR A 635 -3.87 -16.56 24.31
CA TYR A 635 -4.76 -16.10 23.22
C TYR A 635 -4.90 -17.12 22.08
N SER A 636 -4.54 -18.39 22.31
CA SER A 636 -4.68 -19.42 21.27
C SER A 636 -6.14 -19.92 21.19
N PRO A 637 -6.68 -20.21 20.00
CA PRO A 637 -7.99 -20.84 19.89
C PRO A 637 -8.03 -22.19 20.64
N GLY A 638 -9.13 -22.48 21.33
CA GLY A 638 -9.34 -23.74 22.03
C GLY A 638 -8.75 -23.81 23.45
N VAL A 639 -8.07 -22.77 23.93
CA VAL A 639 -7.51 -22.70 25.31
C VAL A 639 -8.58 -22.82 26.37
N GLU A 640 -9.74 -22.22 26.10
CA GLU A 640 -10.94 -22.28 26.93
C GLU A 640 -11.48 -23.70 27.16
N GLN A 641 -11.13 -24.68 26.31
CA GLN A 641 -11.54 -26.08 26.44
C GLN A 641 -10.53 -26.96 27.18
N LEU A 642 -9.37 -26.40 27.54
CA LEU A 642 -8.33 -27.11 28.29
C LEU A 642 -8.46 -26.87 29.79
N ASP A 643 -8.26 -27.91 30.58
CA ASP A 643 -8.10 -27.77 32.03
C ASP A 643 -6.71 -27.20 32.41
N HIS A 644 -6.48 -26.97 33.70
CA HIS A 644 -5.23 -26.38 34.18
C HIS A 644 -3.99 -27.25 33.92
N GLU A 645 -4.11 -28.57 34.03
CA GLU A 645 -3.02 -29.51 33.77
C GLU A 645 -2.74 -29.63 32.27
N GLU A 646 -3.78 -29.63 31.45
CA GLU A 646 -3.69 -29.64 29.98
C GLU A 646 -3.05 -28.37 29.45
N LYS A 647 -3.38 -27.20 30.03
CA LYS A 647 -2.72 -25.91 29.74
C LYS A 647 -1.23 -25.95 30.08
N GLN A 648 -0.85 -26.55 31.21
CA GLN A 648 0.56 -26.72 31.59
C GLN A 648 1.30 -27.63 30.61
N ILE A 649 0.71 -28.75 30.20
CA ILE A 649 1.29 -29.66 29.20
C ILE A 649 1.49 -28.91 27.87
N CYS A 650 0.51 -28.13 27.43
CA CYS A 650 0.60 -27.33 26.22
C CYS A 650 1.71 -26.27 26.30
N SER A 651 1.82 -25.57 27.42
CA SER A 651 2.83 -24.54 27.62
C SER A 651 4.25 -25.12 27.72
N VAL A 652 4.47 -26.10 28.60
CA VAL A 652 5.79 -26.70 28.88
C VAL A 652 6.30 -27.51 27.69
N HIS A 653 5.44 -28.30 27.04
CA HIS A 653 5.84 -29.10 25.88
C HIS A 653 5.64 -28.37 24.54
N ARG A 654 5.27 -27.09 24.59
CA ARG A 654 5.09 -26.21 23.43
C ARG A 654 4.17 -26.87 22.38
N ILE A 655 2.98 -27.29 22.83
CA ILE A 655 1.91 -27.86 22.01
C ILE A 655 0.80 -26.81 21.94
N LEU A 656 0.32 -26.49 20.74
CA LEU A 656 -0.80 -25.56 20.60
C LEU A 656 -2.10 -26.22 21.09
N PRO A 657 -2.98 -25.50 21.80
CA PRO A 657 -4.24 -26.02 22.36
C PRO A 657 -5.12 -26.79 21.36
N ASP A 658 -5.34 -26.26 20.16
CA ASP A 658 -6.09 -26.97 19.11
C ASP A 658 -5.48 -28.33 18.72
N VAL A 659 -4.13 -28.40 18.69
CA VAL A 659 -3.42 -29.64 18.37
C VAL A 659 -3.55 -30.66 19.50
N TYR A 660 -3.51 -30.18 20.75
CA TYR A 660 -3.75 -31.01 21.92
C TYR A 660 -5.17 -31.59 21.91
N LEU A 661 -6.18 -30.75 21.68
CA LEU A 661 -7.59 -31.16 21.59
C LEU A 661 -7.84 -32.17 20.47
N HIS A 662 -7.19 -31.98 19.31
CA HIS A 662 -7.27 -32.95 18.23
C HIS A 662 -6.70 -34.31 18.64
N CYS A 663 -5.51 -34.33 19.26
CA CYS A 663 -4.89 -35.55 19.77
C CYS A 663 -5.77 -36.22 20.84
N LYS A 664 -6.34 -35.42 21.75
CA LYS A 664 -7.31 -35.87 22.76
C LYS A 664 -8.52 -36.58 22.13
N GLY A 665 -9.15 -35.94 21.15
CA GLY A 665 -10.31 -36.50 20.46
C GLY A 665 -10.00 -37.83 19.74
N VAL A 666 -8.91 -37.87 18.96
CA VAL A 666 -8.57 -39.07 18.19
C VAL A 666 -8.13 -40.23 19.09
N MET A 667 -7.32 -39.97 20.12
CA MET A 667 -6.87 -41.02 21.05
C MET A 667 -8.01 -41.60 21.88
N ILE A 668 -8.92 -40.75 22.38
CA ILE A 668 -10.10 -41.22 23.14
C ILE A 668 -11.06 -41.99 22.22
N ALA A 669 -11.29 -41.50 20.99
CA ALA A 669 -12.16 -42.19 20.04
C ALA A 669 -11.61 -43.59 19.68
N GLU A 670 -10.30 -43.71 19.47
CA GLU A 670 -9.69 -45.00 19.14
C GLU A 670 -9.61 -45.94 20.35
N SER A 671 -9.31 -45.40 21.53
CA SER A 671 -9.38 -46.15 22.80
C SER A 671 -10.77 -46.74 23.02
N ARG A 672 -11.84 -45.97 22.77
CA ARG A 672 -13.23 -46.44 22.90
C ARG A 672 -13.56 -47.58 21.95
N LYS A 673 -13.06 -47.57 20.70
CA LYS A 673 -13.27 -48.68 19.76
C LYS A 673 -12.59 -49.97 20.23
N CYS A 674 -11.48 -49.86 20.95
CA CYS A 674 -10.68 -50.97 21.43
C CYS A 674 -10.97 -51.33 22.90
N GLY A 675 -12.19 -51.06 23.39
CA GLY A 675 -12.61 -51.42 24.74
C GLY A 675 -11.89 -50.67 25.86
N GLY A 676 -11.48 -49.42 25.59
CA GLY A 676 -10.76 -48.54 26.53
C GLY A 676 -9.23 -48.68 26.47
N LYS A 677 -8.69 -49.56 25.63
CA LYS A 677 -7.25 -49.84 25.53
C LYS A 677 -6.62 -49.15 24.32
N LEU A 678 -5.43 -48.56 24.47
CA LEU A 678 -4.66 -48.01 23.35
C LEU A 678 -3.16 -48.20 23.58
N ARG A 679 -2.42 -48.73 22.60
CA ARG A 679 -0.95 -48.79 22.69
C ARG A 679 -0.34 -47.43 22.41
N LEU A 680 0.77 -47.10 23.07
CA LEU A 680 1.58 -45.91 22.74
C LEU A 680 2.04 -45.90 21.27
N MET A 681 2.32 -47.07 20.67
CA MET A 681 2.66 -47.16 19.24
C MET A 681 1.50 -46.75 18.34
N ASP A 682 0.26 -47.07 18.72
CA ASP A 682 -0.93 -46.70 17.95
C ASP A 682 -1.24 -45.21 18.16
N ALA A 683 -1.08 -44.69 19.39
CA ALA A 683 -1.16 -43.25 19.67
C ALA A 683 -0.19 -42.42 18.80
N ARG A 684 1.05 -42.88 18.59
CA ARG A 684 2.03 -42.22 17.71
C ARG A 684 1.63 -42.20 16.23
N LYS A 685 0.88 -43.21 15.76
CA LYS A 685 0.38 -43.24 14.39
C LYS A 685 -0.81 -42.31 14.21
N LEU A 686 -1.63 -42.17 15.26
CA LEU A 686 -2.83 -41.33 15.27
C LEU A 686 -2.48 -39.83 15.38
N CYS A 687 -1.53 -39.48 16.24
CA CYS A 687 -1.12 -38.09 16.48
C CYS A 687 -0.02 -37.68 15.49
N ARG A 688 -0.31 -36.72 14.59
CA ARG A 688 0.68 -36.16 13.66
C ARG A 688 1.57 -35.09 14.33
N ILE A 689 2.15 -35.41 15.49
CA ILE A 689 3.07 -34.54 16.24
C ILE A 689 4.31 -35.32 16.68
N ASP A 690 5.32 -34.60 17.19
CA ASP A 690 6.55 -35.19 17.70
C ASP A 690 6.29 -36.36 18.67
N VAL A 691 7.09 -37.42 18.54
CA VAL A 691 6.91 -38.68 19.27
C VAL A 691 7.10 -38.55 20.78
N ASN A 692 7.91 -37.58 21.23
CA ASN A 692 8.10 -37.29 22.65
C ASN A 692 6.92 -36.49 23.20
N LYS A 693 6.38 -35.53 22.42
CA LYS A 693 5.15 -34.81 22.78
C LYS A 693 3.94 -35.74 22.86
N THR A 694 3.80 -36.65 21.88
CA THR A 694 2.74 -37.67 21.89
C THR A 694 2.83 -38.57 23.12
N ARG A 695 4.05 -38.97 23.52
CA ARG A 695 4.26 -39.75 24.75
C ARG A 695 3.82 -38.98 26.00
N LYS A 696 4.06 -37.67 26.07
CA LYS A 696 3.63 -36.84 27.21
C LYS A 696 2.11 -36.73 27.30
N ILE A 697 1.42 -36.53 26.17
CA ILE A 697 -0.06 -36.54 26.11
C ILE A 697 -0.61 -37.92 26.51
N TYR A 698 -0.05 -39.00 25.94
CA TYR A 698 -0.47 -40.37 26.25
C TYR A 698 -0.31 -40.70 27.74
N ASN A 699 0.82 -40.36 28.35
CA ASN A 699 1.05 -40.59 29.78
C ASN A 699 0.06 -39.80 30.66
N HIS A 700 -0.28 -38.57 30.26
CA HIS A 700 -1.29 -37.79 30.96
C HIS A 700 -2.68 -38.45 30.86
N PHE A 701 -3.06 -38.99 29.71
CA PHE A 701 -4.33 -39.70 29.56
C PHE A 701 -4.38 -41.04 30.31
N LEU A 702 -3.24 -41.73 30.44
CA LEU A 702 -3.14 -42.88 31.35
C LEU A 702 -3.38 -42.44 32.80
N SER A 703 -2.78 -41.31 33.23
CA SER A 703 -2.94 -40.81 34.61
C SER A 703 -4.36 -40.32 34.94
N LYS A 704 -5.13 -39.92 33.92
CA LYS A 704 -6.54 -39.50 34.04
C LYS A 704 -7.53 -40.64 33.75
N GLU A 705 -7.05 -41.87 33.57
CA GLU A 705 -7.84 -43.06 33.20
C GLU A 705 -8.70 -42.90 31.94
N LEU A 706 -8.36 -41.93 31.07
CA LEU A 706 -9.06 -41.70 29.80
C LEU A 706 -8.69 -42.77 28.76
N VAL A 707 -7.58 -43.47 28.98
CA VAL A 707 -7.02 -44.54 28.16
C VAL A 707 -6.38 -45.56 29.11
N GLN A 708 -6.52 -46.85 28.81
CA GLN A 708 -5.86 -47.93 29.53
C GLN A 708 -4.71 -48.53 28.71
N PRO A 709 -3.60 -48.95 29.35
CA PRO A 709 -2.59 -49.71 28.66
C PRO A 709 -3.16 -51.07 28.24
N PRO A 710 -2.71 -51.64 27.12
CA PRO A 710 -3.01 -53.03 26.82
C PRO A 710 -2.34 -53.92 27.86
N SER A 711 -3.10 -54.91 28.31
CA SER A 711 -2.66 -56.01 29.18
C SER A 711 -1.47 -56.76 28.59
#